data_AF-A0A259SAW6-F1
#
_entry.id   AF-A0A259SAW6-F1
#
_cell.length_a   1.000
_cell.length_b   1.000
_cell.length_c   1.000
_cell.angle_alpha   90.00
_cell.angle_beta   90.00
_cell.angle_gamma   90.00
#
_symmetry.space_group_name_H-M   'P 1'
#
loop_
_entity.id
_entity.type
_entity.pdbx_description
1 polymer ?
#
loop_
_entity_poly.entity_id
_entity_poly.type
_entity_poly.pdbx_seq_one_letter_code
_entity_poly.pdbx_strand_id
1 'polypeptide(L)'
;MTAAAIFLATLILVLWQPTIGRFQLGIGWSAAAGALVAFAAGVIQPADVPVVWAIVWNATFTFIALIIISLLLDEAGFFNWAALHLARWAGGSGPRLFVVMVLLGALVAAFFANDGAALILTPIVIGILLALRMPPTATLAFVMAAGFIADTASMPLVVSNLVNIVVADYFQLGFADYAAVMVPVTLVSVLASLGVLWLYFRRSIPKTYACDALNSPSKAIIDRSVFRAGWWVLAWLLFGFFVLDSWGVPISLVAAIGAFILWLIARRGAKINTRTVLIHAPWQVVIFSLGMYLVVYGLKNVGLTDVLTHWFDQLAHLGLWGATAVLMGTLAIDGTQASGTTHLAMVYANIIGCDLGPKFTPIGSLATLLWLHVLARKQIVISWGYYFKVGLILTTPVLLLTLLALALRLSVSLTRAASGHVYFSLKDQQAEVRCALFRGQAMRVKTAFANGDAVVVRGSVSLYAPRGDYQLIVTGVELAGDGQLAVLFEALKKKLFAEGLFDAARKRAIPTLSRRILVISSAAGAALQDVLSTLIRRLPLVEINLVPVAVQGEAAAAELTAAVRGITSDSEFDVVLLVRGGGSMSDLWAFNDEALVRAIAACPVPVISGVGHEPSANCRPRWSYSKNSFPG
;
A
#
# COMPACT_ATOMS: atom_id res chain seq x y z
N MET A 1 -36.90 10.56 -6.96
CA MET A 1 -37.64 9.68 -6.02
C MET A 1 -37.95 8.31 -6.63
N THR A 2 -38.41 8.22 -7.87
CA THR A 2 -38.72 6.95 -8.56
C THR A 2 -37.54 5.96 -8.57
N ALA A 3 -36.34 6.41 -8.94
CA ALA A 3 -35.14 5.56 -8.95
C ALA A 3 -34.81 4.97 -7.56
N ALA A 4 -34.88 5.79 -6.50
CA ALA A 4 -34.66 5.34 -5.13
C ALA A 4 -35.72 4.33 -4.67
N ALA A 5 -37.00 4.54 -5.02
CA ALA A 5 -38.07 3.61 -4.71
C ALA A 5 -37.88 2.26 -5.42
N ILE A 6 -37.48 2.27 -6.71
CA ILE A 6 -37.17 1.05 -7.46
C ILE A 6 -35.98 0.32 -6.84
N PHE A 7 -34.91 1.04 -6.50
CA PHE A 7 -33.76 0.45 -5.82
C PHE A 7 -34.13 -0.21 -4.49
N LEU A 8 -34.86 0.50 -3.62
CA LEU A 8 -35.30 -0.04 -2.32
C LEU A 8 -36.23 -1.25 -2.49
N ALA A 9 -37.19 -1.19 -3.42
CA ALA A 9 -38.08 -2.31 -3.70
C ALA A 9 -37.31 -3.52 -4.23
N THR A 10 -36.34 -3.30 -5.13
CA THR A 10 -35.47 -4.36 -5.66
C THR A 10 -34.63 -4.98 -4.55
N LEU A 11 -34.04 -4.17 -3.68
CA LEU A 11 -33.25 -4.64 -2.53
C LEU A 11 -34.11 -5.48 -1.58
N ILE A 12 -35.34 -5.04 -1.27
CA ILE A 12 -36.28 -5.80 -0.45
C ILE A 12 -36.60 -7.15 -1.09
N LEU A 13 -36.86 -7.20 -2.41
CA LEU A 13 -37.14 -8.46 -3.12
C LEU A 13 -35.93 -9.41 -3.15
N VAL A 14 -34.72 -8.87 -3.31
CA VAL A 14 -33.47 -9.65 -3.27
C VAL A 14 -33.22 -10.24 -1.88
N LEU A 15 -33.49 -9.47 -0.81
CA LEU A 15 -33.30 -9.91 0.57
C LEU A 15 -34.41 -10.87 1.04
N TRP A 16 -35.66 -10.62 0.64
CA TRP A 16 -36.80 -11.42 1.10
C TRP A 16 -36.97 -12.73 0.33
N GLN A 17 -36.57 -12.79 -0.94
CA GLN A 17 -36.71 -13.96 -1.84
C GLN A 17 -38.09 -14.64 -1.72
N PRO A 18 -39.18 -13.90 -2.02
CA PRO A 18 -40.53 -14.38 -1.79
C PRO A 18 -40.80 -15.67 -2.57
N THR A 19 -41.53 -16.58 -1.94
CA THR A 19 -41.97 -17.82 -2.58
C THR A 19 -43.37 -17.60 -3.14
N ILE A 20 -43.49 -17.54 -4.47
CA ILE A 20 -44.76 -17.40 -5.19
C ILE A 20 -45.19 -18.79 -5.63
N GLY A 21 -46.08 -19.42 -4.85
CA GLY A 21 -46.54 -20.78 -5.09
C GLY A 21 -45.41 -21.81 -4.91
N ARG A 22 -45.05 -22.54 -5.98
CA ARG A 22 -43.92 -23.50 -5.98
C ARG A 22 -42.58 -22.87 -6.37
N PHE A 23 -42.57 -21.61 -6.81
CA PHE A 23 -41.37 -20.93 -7.29
C PHE A 23 -40.83 -19.98 -6.21
N GLN A 24 -39.59 -20.19 -5.79
CA GLN A 24 -38.86 -19.20 -5.01
C GLN A 24 -38.20 -18.21 -5.96
N LEU A 25 -38.51 -16.92 -5.79
CA LEU A 25 -37.92 -15.87 -6.61
C LEU A 25 -36.43 -15.75 -6.26
N GLY A 26 -35.56 -16.27 -7.14
CA GLY A 26 -34.11 -16.21 -6.94
C GLY A 26 -33.56 -14.79 -7.03
N ILE A 27 -32.40 -14.55 -6.41
CA ILE A 27 -31.75 -13.23 -6.37
C ILE A 27 -31.58 -12.58 -7.75
N GLY A 28 -31.24 -13.38 -8.78
CA GLY A 28 -31.05 -12.87 -10.13
C GLY A 28 -32.35 -12.38 -10.76
N TRP A 29 -33.46 -13.09 -10.55
CA TRP A 29 -34.77 -12.70 -11.10
C TRP A 29 -35.33 -11.47 -10.41
N SER A 30 -35.14 -11.33 -9.09
CA SER A 30 -35.50 -10.12 -8.35
C SER A 30 -34.76 -8.89 -8.89
N ALA A 31 -33.44 -9.00 -9.10
CA ALA A 31 -32.62 -7.92 -9.66
C ALA A 31 -33.00 -7.57 -11.11
N ALA A 32 -33.24 -8.59 -11.95
CA ALA A 32 -33.69 -8.39 -13.32
C ALA A 32 -35.07 -7.71 -13.39
N ALA A 33 -36.00 -8.10 -12.51
CA ALA A 33 -37.30 -7.44 -12.41
C ALA A 33 -37.14 -5.96 -12.02
N GLY A 34 -36.27 -5.65 -11.07
CA GLY A 34 -35.91 -4.27 -10.72
C GLY A 34 -35.38 -3.47 -11.90
N ALA A 35 -34.46 -4.05 -12.67
CA ALA A 35 -33.91 -3.42 -13.87
C ALA A 35 -34.98 -3.19 -14.95
N LEU A 36 -35.88 -4.16 -15.17
CA LEU A 36 -37.00 -4.02 -16.10
C LEU A 36 -37.96 -2.89 -15.70
N VAL A 37 -38.26 -2.77 -14.41
CA VAL A 37 -39.07 -1.66 -13.89
C VAL A 37 -38.34 -0.33 -14.05
N ALA A 38 -37.02 -0.29 -13.83
CA ALA A 38 -36.21 0.90 -14.06
C ALA A 38 -36.16 1.31 -15.54
N PHE A 39 -36.12 0.36 -16.47
CA PHE A 39 -36.29 0.62 -17.91
C PHE A 39 -37.66 1.20 -18.22
N ALA A 40 -38.73 0.56 -17.73
CA ALA A 40 -40.09 1.01 -17.97
C ALA A 40 -40.36 2.42 -17.40
N ALA A 41 -39.72 2.75 -16.28
CA ALA A 41 -39.80 4.05 -15.64
C ALA A 41 -38.88 5.12 -16.26
N GLY A 42 -38.09 4.78 -17.29
CA GLY A 42 -37.15 5.69 -17.95
C GLY A 42 -35.95 6.12 -17.08
N VAL A 43 -35.69 5.41 -15.98
CA VAL A 43 -34.55 5.66 -15.07
C VAL A 43 -33.24 5.17 -15.71
N ILE A 44 -33.33 4.13 -16.54
CA ILE A 44 -32.22 3.50 -17.25
C ILE A 44 -32.54 3.47 -18.74
N GLN A 45 -31.55 3.75 -19.57
CA GLN A 45 -31.66 3.74 -21.02
C GLN A 45 -31.03 2.47 -21.61
N PRO A 46 -31.47 1.99 -22.78
CA PRO A 46 -30.87 0.81 -23.43
C PRO A 46 -29.35 0.94 -23.64
N ALA A 47 -28.85 2.17 -23.79
CA ALA A 47 -27.42 2.48 -23.90
C ALA A 47 -26.62 2.20 -22.61
N ASP A 48 -27.27 2.11 -21.45
CA ASP A 48 -26.62 1.79 -20.18
C ASP A 48 -26.25 0.30 -20.09
N VAL A 49 -26.93 -0.59 -20.83
CA VAL A 49 -26.68 -2.05 -20.76
C VAL A 49 -25.27 -2.42 -21.20
N PRO A 50 -24.76 -1.97 -22.38
CA PRO A 50 -23.39 -2.28 -22.79
C PRO A 50 -22.35 -1.69 -21.84
N VAL A 51 -22.60 -0.50 -21.27
CA VAL A 51 -21.70 0.16 -20.31
C VAL A 51 -21.59 -0.67 -19.03
N VAL A 52 -22.74 -1.02 -18.44
CA VAL A 52 -22.76 -1.86 -17.24
C VAL A 52 -22.18 -3.25 -17.52
N TRP A 53 -22.51 -3.84 -18.67
CA TRP A 53 -21.97 -5.14 -19.06
C TRP A 53 -20.44 -5.12 -19.13
N ALA A 54 -19.85 -4.08 -19.73
CA ALA A 54 -18.40 -3.89 -19.83
C ALA A 54 -17.71 -3.84 -18.45
N ILE A 55 -18.40 -3.35 -17.42
CA ILE A 55 -17.90 -3.29 -16.03
C ILE A 55 -17.95 -4.66 -15.33
N VAL A 56 -19.02 -5.44 -15.53
CA VAL A 56 -19.28 -6.62 -14.68
C VAL A 56 -18.89 -7.95 -15.30
N TRP A 57 -18.82 -8.07 -16.64
CA TRP A 57 -18.69 -9.38 -17.30
C TRP A 57 -17.43 -10.14 -16.88
N ASN A 58 -16.27 -9.46 -16.87
CA ASN A 58 -14.98 -10.07 -16.55
C ASN A 58 -14.99 -10.57 -15.10
N ALA A 59 -15.49 -9.75 -14.17
CA ALA A 59 -15.62 -10.11 -12.77
C ALA A 59 -16.54 -11.31 -12.55
N THR A 60 -17.72 -11.28 -13.16
CA THR A 60 -18.74 -12.32 -13.02
C THR A 60 -18.26 -13.68 -13.54
N PHE A 61 -17.65 -13.74 -14.73
CA PHE A 61 -17.17 -15.00 -15.27
C PHE A 61 -15.93 -15.54 -14.53
N THR A 62 -15.05 -14.65 -14.08
CA THR A 62 -13.93 -15.02 -13.19
C THR A 62 -14.46 -15.72 -11.94
N PHE A 63 -15.44 -15.11 -11.28
CA PHE A 63 -16.03 -15.62 -10.06
C PHE A 63 -16.66 -17.01 -10.24
N ILE A 64 -17.44 -17.21 -11.32
CA ILE A 64 -18.03 -18.52 -11.64
C ILE A 64 -16.95 -19.57 -11.89
N ALA A 65 -15.91 -19.24 -12.66
CA ALA A 65 -14.82 -20.18 -12.95
C ALA A 65 -14.09 -20.61 -11.66
N LEU A 66 -13.82 -19.68 -10.74
CA LEU A 66 -13.20 -19.97 -9.45
C LEU A 66 -14.08 -20.86 -8.57
N ILE A 67 -15.40 -20.64 -8.53
CA ILE A 67 -16.32 -21.50 -7.80
C ILE A 67 -16.34 -22.90 -8.40
N ILE A 68 -16.35 -23.03 -9.73
CA ILE A 68 -16.29 -24.35 -10.39
C ILE A 68 -15.00 -25.08 -10.01
N ILE A 69 -13.85 -24.39 -10.03
CA ILE A 69 -12.57 -24.97 -9.59
C ILE A 69 -12.67 -25.42 -8.14
N SER A 70 -13.20 -24.57 -7.26
CA SER A 70 -13.36 -24.85 -5.84
C SER A 70 -14.25 -26.08 -5.59
N LEU A 71 -15.40 -26.17 -6.25
CA LEU A 71 -16.30 -27.32 -6.16
C LEU A 71 -15.66 -28.62 -6.69
N LEU A 72 -14.91 -28.56 -7.80
CA LEU A 72 -14.17 -29.71 -8.32
C LEU A 72 -13.09 -30.20 -7.37
N LEU A 73 -12.37 -29.28 -6.71
CA LEU A 73 -11.35 -29.62 -5.73
C LEU A 73 -11.96 -30.22 -4.46
N ASP A 74 -13.11 -29.71 -4.03
CA ASP A 74 -13.83 -30.26 -2.88
C ASP A 74 -14.31 -31.69 -3.13
N GLU A 75 -14.95 -31.94 -4.27
CA GLU A 75 -15.37 -33.29 -4.71
C GLU A 75 -14.18 -34.25 -4.90
N ALA A 76 -12.99 -33.73 -5.24
CA ALA A 76 -11.78 -34.54 -5.27
C ALA A 76 -11.24 -34.89 -3.88
N GLY A 77 -11.75 -34.23 -2.83
CA GLY A 77 -11.35 -34.40 -1.43
C GLY A 77 -10.20 -33.49 -0.97
N PHE A 78 -9.88 -32.43 -1.72
CA PHE A 78 -8.73 -31.57 -1.47
C PHE A 78 -8.82 -30.86 -0.10
N PHE A 79 -9.95 -30.22 0.18
CA PHE A 79 -10.12 -29.44 1.42
C PHE A 79 -10.25 -30.34 2.65
N ASN A 80 -10.94 -31.48 2.53
CA ASN A 80 -10.99 -32.48 3.60
C ASN A 80 -9.61 -33.07 3.91
N TRP A 81 -8.79 -33.34 2.88
CA TRP A 81 -7.40 -33.75 3.04
C TRP A 81 -6.56 -32.70 3.80
N ALA A 82 -6.71 -31.41 3.46
CA ALA A 82 -6.01 -30.33 4.11
C ALA A 82 -6.44 -30.19 5.58
N ALA A 83 -7.75 -30.23 5.84
CA ALA A 83 -8.29 -30.10 7.18
C ALA A 83 -7.90 -31.25 8.11
N LEU A 84 -7.81 -32.50 7.61
CA LEU A 84 -7.32 -33.64 8.41
C LEU A 84 -5.82 -33.53 8.74
N HIS A 85 -4.99 -33.06 7.81
CA HIS A 85 -3.57 -32.80 8.10
C HIS A 85 -3.43 -31.77 9.22
N LEU A 86 -4.14 -30.66 9.08
CA LEU A 86 -4.11 -29.55 10.02
C LEU A 86 -4.68 -29.93 11.39
N ALA A 87 -5.77 -30.69 11.44
CA ALA A 87 -6.33 -31.20 12.69
C ALA A 87 -5.38 -32.16 13.43
N ARG A 88 -4.56 -32.92 12.71
CA ARG A 88 -3.52 -33.78 13.30
C ARG A 88 -2.31 -32.97 13.76
N TRP A 89 -1.94 -31.93 13.02
CA TRP A 89 -0.83 -31.04 13.38
C TRP A 89 -1.09 -30.27 14.69
N ALA A 90 -2.35 -29.99 15.00
CA ALA A 90 -2.75 -29.40 16.29
C ALA A 90 -2.46 -30.30 17.52
N GLY A 91 -2.11 -31.59 17.31
CA GLY A 91 -1.49 -32.44 18.34
C GLY A 91 -2.34 -32.64 19.58
N GLY A 92 -3.67 -32.69 19.44
CA GLY A 92 -4.60 -32.92 20.55
C GLY A 92 -4.91 -31.69 21.39
N SER A 93 -4.39 -30.50 21.04
CA SER A 93 -4.67 -29.25 21.75
C SER A 93 -5.81 -28.47 21.10
N GLY A 94 -6.94 -28.33 21.81
CA GLY A 94 -8.10 -27.58 21.28
C GLY A 94 -7.79 -26.12 20.94
N PRO A 95 -7.02 -25.37 21.75
CA PRO A 95 -6.51 -24.05 21.39
C PRO A 95 -5.76 -24.01 20.05
N ARG A 96 -4.82 -24.94 19.83
CA ARG A 96 -4.07 -25.02 18.58
C ARG A 96 -4.98 -25.38 17.42
N LEU A 97 -5.92 -26.30 17.63
CA LEU A 97 -6.91 -26.67 16.62
C LEU A 97 -7.74 -25.46 16.21
N PHE A 98 -8.17 -24.62 17.15
CA PHE A 98 -8.92 -23.40 16.86
C PHE A 98 -8.12 -22.44 15.98
N VAL A 99 -6.88 -22.13 16.37
CA VAL A 99 -5.99 -21.25 15.59
C VAL A 99 -5.78 -21.82 14.18
N VAL A 100 -5.46 -23.11 14.07
CA VAL A 100 -5.19 -23.76 12.80
C VAL A 100 -6.43 -23.79 11.89
N MET A 101 -7.63 -24.02 12.44
CA MET A 101 -8.88 -24.00 11.66
C MET A 101 -9.24 -22.58 11.18
N VAL A 102 -8.99 -21.56 12.00
CA VAL A 102 -9.17 -20.16 11.60
C VAL A 102 -8.18 -19.80 10.48
N LEU A 103 -6.91 -20.17 10.61
CA LEU A 103 -5.89 -19.92 9.57
C LEU A 103 -6.17 -20.70 8.27
N LEU A 104 -6.69 -21.92 8.37
CA LEU A 104 -7.17 -22.65 7.19
C LEU A 104 -8.31 -21.91 6.50
N GLY A 105 -9.29 -21.43 7.25
CA GLY A 105 -10.38 -20.64 6.69
C GLY A 105 -9.90 -19.35 6.04
N ALA A 106 -8.94 -18.69 6.66
CA ALA A 106 -8.31 -17.50 6.08
C ALA A 106 -7.63 -17.81 4.74
N LEU A 107 -6.88 -18.91 4.68
CA LEU A 107 -6.20 -19.35 3.47
C LEU A 107 -7.18 -19.69 2.35
N VAL A 108 -8.24 -20.45 2.65
CA VAL A 108 -9.25 -20.83 1.66
C VAL A 108 -9.97 -19.59 1.11
N ALA A 109 -10.38 -18.66 1.99
CA ALA A 109 -11.04 -17.43 1.57
C ALA A 109 -10.14 -16.49 0.75
N ALA A 110 -8.84 -16.44 1.05
CA ALA A 110 -7.88 -15.66 0.28
C ALA A 110 -7.77 -16.13 -1.18
N PHE A 111 -7.96 -17.43 -1.49
CA PHE A 111 -7.76 -17.96 -2.84
C PHE A 111 -9.04 -18.39 -3.58
N PHE A 112 -10.13 -18.74 -2.89
CA PHE A 112 -11.25 -19.49 -3.47
C PHE A 112 -12.62 -18.81 -3.40
N ALA A 113 -12.63 -17.49 -3.41
CA ALA A 113 -13.82 -16.67 -3.18
C ALA A 113 -14.44 -16.86 -1.79
N ASN A 114 -14.97 -15.78 -1.23
CA ASN A 114 -15.62 -15.78 0.08
C ASN A 114 -16.76 -16.82 0.19
N ASP A 115 -17.67 -16.84 -0.78
CA ASP A 115 -18.80 -17.78 -0.81
C ASP A 115 -18.35 -19.25 -0.83
N GLY A 116 -17.31 -19.55 -1.62
CA GLY A 116 -16.72 -20.87 -1.70
C GLY A 116 -16.15 -21.31 -0.35
N ALA A 117 -15.40 -20.43 0.31
CA ALA A 117 -14.84 -20.71 1.62
C ALA A 117 -15.93 -20.99 2.67
N ALA A 118 -16.97 -20.16 2.75
CA ALA A 118 -18.04 -20.35 3.72
C ALA A 118 -18.82 -21.68 3.49
N LEU A 119 -19.12 -22.02 2.24
CA LEU A 119 -19.87 -23.21 1.86
C LEU A 119 -19.08 -24.51 1.99
N ILE A 120 -17.77 -24.48 1.71
CA ILE A 120 -16.90 -25.66 1.71
C ILE A 120 -16.31 -25.92 3.10
N LEU A 121 -15.79 -24.88 3.75
CA LEU A 121 -15.10 -25.02 5.03
C LEU A 121 -16.07 -25.45 6.14
N THR A 122 -17.31 -24.98 6.10
CA THR A 122 -18.28 -25.22 7.17
C THR A 122 -18.64 -26.70 7.34
N PRO A 123 -19.04 -27.45 6.29
CA PRO A 123 -19.23 -28.90 6.38
C PRO A 123 -17.99 -29.66 6.86
N ILE A 124 -16.81 -29.24 6.41
CA ILE A 124 -15.53 -29.87 6.78
C ILE A 124 -15.24 -29.67 8.27
N VAL A 125 -15.33 -28.42 8.74
CA VAL A 125 -15.14 -28.06 10.15
C VAL A 125 -16.14 -28.81 11.02
N ILE A 126 -17.43 -28.82 10.66
CA ILE A 126 -18.45 -29.58 11.41
C ILE A 126 -18.13 -31.08 11.41
N GLY A 127 -17.76 -31.66 10.27
CA GLY A 127 -17.40 -33.07 10.17
C GLY A 127 -16.24 -33.46 11.08
N ILE A 128 -15.20 -32.63 11.12
CA ILE A 128 -14.05 -32.82 12.03
C ILE A 128 -14.48 -32.69 13.49
N LEU A 129 -15.25 -31.67 13.84
CA LEU A 129 -15.69 -31.43 15.22
C LEU A 129 -16.59 -32.56 15.73
N LEU A 130 -17.47 -33.09 14.87
CA LEU A 130 -18.29 -34.26 15.18
C LEU A 130 -17.43 -35.52 15.34
N ALA A 131 -16.45 -35.75 14.46
CA ALA A 131 -15.52 -36.88 14.59
C ALA A 131 -14.70 -36.81 15.89
N LEU A 132 -14.33 -35.60 16.31
CA LEU A 132 -13.64 -35.32 17.57
C LEU A 132 -14.56 -35.30 18.80
N ARG A 133 -15.87 -35.50 18.62
CA ARG A 133 -16.90 -35.45 19.68
C ARG A 133 -16.87 -34.15 20.50
N MET A 134 -16.65 -33.03 19.83
CA MET A 134 -16.59 -31.71 20.46
C MET A 134 -17.95 -31.30 21.05
N PRO A 135 -17.98 -30.60 22.20
CA PRO A 135 -19.23 -30.15 22.79
C PRO A 135 -19.92 -29.10 21.90
N PRO A 136 -21.26 -28.97 21.92
CA PRO A 136 -22.00 -28.04 21.05
C PRO A 136 -21.53 -26.59 21.16
N THR A 137 -21.11 -26.15 22.35
CA THR A 137 -20.58 -24.80 22.59
C THR A 137 -19.24 -24.56 21.90
N ALA A 138 -18.37 -25.57 21.85
CA ALA A 138 -17.14 -25.52 21.06
C ALA A 138 -17.47 -25.55 19.57
N THR A 139 -18.40 -26.42 19.15
CA THR A 139 -18.80 -26.50 17.74
C THR A 139 -19.31 -25.16 17.22
N LEU A 140 -20.15 -24.47 17.99
CA LEU A 140 -20.60 -23.12 17.66
C LEU A 140 -19.43 -22.13 17.57
N ALA A 141 -18.47 -22.17 18.51
CA ALA A 141 -17.31 -21.28 18.48
C ALA A 141 -16.46 -21.46 17.21
N PHE A 142 -16.16 -22.70 16.83
CA PHE A 142 -15.39 -23.00 15.63
C PHE A 142 -16.14 -22.62 14.35
N VAL A 143 -17.43 -22.91 14.29
CA VAL A 143 -18.29 -22.54 13.16
C VAL A 143 -18.36 -21.02 13.01
N MET A 144 -18.63 -20.28 14.09
CA MET A 144 -18.64 -18.82 14.08
C MET A 144 -17.29 -18.25 13.64
N ALA A 145 -16.18 -18.83 14.14
CA ALA A 145 -14.84 -18.40 13.75
C ALA A 145 -14.55 -18.65 12.26
N ALA A 146 -14.98 -19.80 11.72
CA ALA A 146 -14.88 -20.14 10.31
C ALA A 146 -15.69 -19.20 9.41
N GLY A 147 -16.93 -18.87 9.79
CA GLY A 147 -17.76 -17.91 9.07
C GLY A 147 -17.16 -16.50 9.08
N PHE A 148 -16.76 -16.02 10.26
CA PHE A 148 -16.18 -14.68 10.38
C PHE A 148 -14.83 -14.57 9.68
N ILE A 149 -13.95 -15.56 9.79
CA ILE A 149 -12.64 -15.44 9.13
C ILE A 149 -12.76 -15.42 7.61
N ALA A 150 -13.77 -16.09 7.04
CA ALA A 150 -13.99 -16.12 5.60
C ALA A 150 -14.14 -14.72 5.01
N ASP A 151 -15.03 -13.88 5.55
CA ASP A 151 -15.18 -12.53 5.01
C ASP A 151 -13.92 -11.67 5.27
N THR A 152 -13.29 -11.77 6.45
CA THR A 152 -12.08 -10.99 6.77
C THR A 152 -10.92 -11.31 5.84
N ALA A 153 -10.71 -12.60 5.56
CA ALA A 153 -9.56 -13.04 4.79
C ALA A 153 -9.83 -13.04 3.27
N SER A 154 -11.00 -12.57 2.85
CA SER A 154 -11.37 -12.42 1.43
C SER A 154 -10.91 -11.10 0.81
N MET A 155 -10.04 -10.36 1.49
CA MET A 155 -9.50 -9.06 1.08
C MET A 155 -8.13 -9.04 0.36
N PRO A 156 -7.24 -10.07 0.41
CA PRO A 156 -5.84 -9.89 0.03
C PRO A 156 -5.62 -9.91 -1.48
N LEU A 157 -6.45 -10.62 -2.24
CA LEU A 157 -6.37 -10.71 -3.69
C LEU A 157 -7.67 -10.20 -4.31
N VAL A 158 -7.57 -9.65 -5.52
CA VAL A 158 -8.73 -9.16 -6.28
C VAL A 158 -9.78 -10.28 -6.43
N VAL A 159 -9.33 -11.51 -6.64
CA VAL A 159 -10.17 -12.70 -6.87
C VAL A 159 -10.81 -13.29 -5.61
N SER A 160 -10.44 -12.80 -4.43
CA SER A 160 -10.91 -13.35 -3.15
C SER A 160 -12.38 -13.01 -2.86
N ASN A 161 -12.96 -11.99 -3.50
CA ASN A 161 -14.39 -11.68 -3.41
C ASN A 161 -14.88 -10.96 -4.68
N LEU A 162 -16.17 -11.11 -5.04
CA LEU A 162 -16.77 -10.46 -6.20
C LEU A 162 -16.65 -8.93 -6.12
N VAL A 163 -16.90 -8.33 -4.96
CA VAL A 163 -16.78 -6.87 -4.78
C VAL A 163 -15.36 -6.40 -5.11
N ASN A 164 -14.35 -7.19 -4.75
CA ASN A 164 -12.95 -6.84 -4.97
C ASN A 164 -12.61 -6.86 -6.45
N ILE A 165 -13.12 -7.85 -7.19
CA ILE A 165 -12.97 -7.89 -8.64
C ILE A 165 -13.66 -6.69 -9.29
N VAL A 166 -14.90 -6.37 -8.90
CA VAL A 166 -15.62 -5.28 -9.55
C VAL A 166 -15.03 -3.92 -9.23
N VAL A 167 -14.64 -3.66 -7.98
CA VAL A 167 -14.01 -2.37 -7.60
C VAL A 167 -12.64 -2.24 -8.25
N ALA A 168 -11.84 -3.31 -8.29
CA ALA A 168 -10.54 -3.28 -8.95
C ALA A 168 -10.65 -3.07 -10.46
N ASP A 169 -11.58 -3.74 -11.14
CA ASP A 169 -11.82 -3.58 -12.57
C ASP A 169 -12.38 -2.16 -12.87
N TYR A 170 -13.33 -1.66 -12.06
CA TYR A 170 -13.88 -0.31 -12.21
C TYR A 170 -12.80 0.78 -12.12
N PHE A 171 -11.94 0.73 -11.10
CA PHE A 171 -10.85 1.70 -10.91
C PHE A 171 -9.55 1.31 -11.62
N GLN A 172 -9.57 0.25 -12.45
CA GLN A 172 -8.42 -0.23 -13.23
C GLN A 172 -7.17 -0.49 -12.37
N LEU A 173 -7.38 -1.04 -11.16
CA LEU A 173 -6.33 -1.47 -10.25
C LEU A 173 -5.68 -2.77 -10.77
N GLY A 174 -4.39 -2.72 -11.07
CA GLY A 174 -3.64 -3.92 -11.46
C GLY A 174 -3.56 -4.92 -10.32
N PHE A 175 -3.56 -6.22 -10.63
CA PHE A 175 -3.61 -7.28 -9.61
C PHE A 175 -2.43 -7.20 -8.62
N ALA A 176 -1.23 -6.93 -9.13
CA ALA A 176 -0.02 -6.80 -8.31
C ALA A 176 -0.05 -5.55 -7.43
N ASP A 177 -0.52 -4.42 -7.96
CA ASP A 177 -0.63 -3.15 -7.23
C ASP A 177 -1.62 -3.30 -6.07
N TYR A 178 -2.77 -3.93 -6.34
CA TYR A 178 -3.78 -4.27 -5.34
C TYR A 178 -3.19 -5.14 -4.22
N ALA A 179 -2.57 -6.27 -4.59
CA ALA A 179 -2.02 -7.22 -3.65
C ALA A 179 -0.90 -6.60 -2.78
N ALA A 180 -0.08 -5.71 -3.35
CA ALA A 180 0.99 -5.01 -2.62
C ALA A 180 0.48 -4.09 -1.50
N VAL A 181 -0.76 -3.62 -1.59
CA VAL A 181 -1.43 -2.84 -0.53
C VAL A 181 -2.23 -3.77 0.38
N MET A 182 -3.05 -4.63 -0.19
CA MET A 182 -4.06 -5.38 0.56
C MET A 182 -3.51 -6.60 1.29
N VAL A 183 -2.49 -7.31 0.78
CA VAL A 183 -1.92 -8.47 1.48
C VAL A 183 -1.40 -8.11 2.88
N PRO A 184 -0.59 -7.03 3.07
CA PRO A 184 -0.17 -6.60 4.41
C PRO A 184 -1.35 -6.18 5.31
N VAL A 185 -2.34 -5.48 4.74
CA VAL A 185 -3.53 -5.01 5.49
C VAL A 185 -4.38 -6.20 5.95
N THR A 186 -4.60 -7.17 5.07
CA THR A 186 -5.29 -8.42 5.39
C THR A 186 -4.55 -9.21 6.45
N LEU A 187 -3.21 -9.27 6.44
CA LEU A 187 -2.46 -9.96 7.48
C LEU A 187 -2.77 -9.37 8.87
N VAL A 188 -2.81 -8.04 8.98
CA VAL A 188 -3.23 -7.36 10.22
C VAL A 188 -4.68 -7.71 10.56
N SER A 189 -5.58 -7.70 9.57
CA SER A 189 -7.00 -8.04 9.77
C SER A 189 -7.21 -9.48 10.27
N VAL A 190 -6.48 -10.45 9.71
CA VAL A 190 -6.50 -11.87 10.10
C VAL A 190 -5.95 -12.05 11.50
N LEU A 191 -4.83 -11.39 11.85
CA LEU A 191 -4.26 -11.44 13.20
C LEU A 191 -5.20 -10.79 14.23
N ALA A 192 -5.78 -9.64 13.90
CA ALA A 192 -6.78 -8.98 14.73
C ALA A 192 -8.01 -9.87 14.95
N SER A 193 -8.51 -10.49 13.88
CA SER A 193 -9.65 -11.40 13.92
C SER A 193 -9.36 -12.63 14.76
N LEU A 194 -8.18 -13.23 14.59
CA LEU A 194 -7.75 -14.37 15.41
C LEU A 194 -7.68 -13.98 16.89
N GLY A 195 -7.11 -12.83 17.21
CA GLY A 195 -7.01 -12.32 18.58
C GLY A 195 -8.39 -12.09 19.22
N VAL A 196 -9.28 -11.39 18.50
CA VAL A 196 -10.63 -11.07 19.00
C VAL A 196 -11.51 -12.32 19.12
N LEU A 197 -11.49 -13.20 18.12
CA LEU A 197 -12.18 -14.50 18.15
C LEU A 197 -11.67 -15.37 19.30
N TRP A 198 -10.35 -15.43 19.49
CA TRP A 198 -9.74 -16.16 20.59
C TRP A 198 -10.19 -15.62 21.94
N LEU A 199 -10.11 -14.30 22.14
CA LEU A 199 -10.51 -13.67 23.41
C LEU A 199 -11.99 -13.92 23.74
N TYR A 200 -12.86 -13.90 22.72
CA TYR A 200 -14.29 -14.12 22.87
C TYR A 200 -14.63 -15.60 23.14
N PHE A 201 -14.04 -16.54 22.40
CA PHE A 201 -14.39 -17.96 22.45
C PHE A 201 -13.46 -18.86 23.29
N ARG A 202 -12.35 -18.34 23.85
CA ARG A 202 -11.38 -19.14 24.63
C ARG A 202 -11.96 -19.99 25.75
N ARG A 203 -13.09 -19.56 26.33
CA ARG A 203 -13.79 -20.30 27.41
C ARG A 203 -14.63 -21.47 26.89
N SER A 204 -15.03 -21.41 25.63
CA SER A 204 -15.85 -22.45 24.97
C SER A 204 -15.00 -23.56 24.34
N ILE A 205 -13.68 -23.34 24.18
CA ILE A 205 -12.77 -24.27 23.52
C ILE A 205 -12.19 -25.23 24.57
N PRO A 206 -12.34 -26.57 24.40
CA PRO A 206 -11.75 -27.53 25.32
C PRO A 206 -10.23 -27.51 25.25
N LYS A 207 -9.54 -27.82 26.36
CA LYS A 207 -8.08 -27.82 26.41
C LYS A 207 -7.47 -28.91 25.52
N THR A 208 -8.10 -30.09 25.49
CA THR A 208 -7.60 -31.27 24.78
C THR A 208 -8.72 -32.00 24.03
N TYR A 209 -8.36 -32.75 22.99
CA TYR A 209 -9.25 -33.64 22.25
C TYR A 209 -8.53 -34.93 21.83
N ALA A 210 -9.30 -35.98 21.58
CA ALA A 210 -8.76 -37.29 21.17
C ALA A 210 -8.44 -37.30 19.66
N CYS A 211 -7.15 -37.32 19.30
CA CYS A 211 -6.70 -37.37 17.90
C CYS A 211 -7.00 -38.70 17.20
N ASP A 212 -7.11 -39.79 17.96
CA ASP A 212 -7.21 -41.15 17.44
C ASP A 212 -8.52 -41.41 16.67
N ALA A 213 -9.52 -40.53 16.85
CA ALA A 213 -10.80 -40.60 16.15
C ALA A 213 -10.75 -40.10 14.70
N LEU A 214 -9.66 -39.46 14.26
CA LEU A 214 -9.57 -38.88 12.91
C LEU A 214 -9.06 -39.89 11.87
N ASN A 215 -9.79 -39.99 10.75
CA ASN A 215 -9.36 -40.75 9.57
C ASN A 215 -7.98 -40.31 9.06
N SER A 216 -7.26 -41.24 8.40
CA SER A 216 -6.00 -40.92 7.73
C SER A 216 -6.22 -39.97 6.54
N PRO A 217 -5.46 -38.88 6.39
CA PRO A 217 -5.65 -37.92 5.32
C PRO A 217 -5.61 -38.52 3.91
N SER A 218 -4.84 -39.59 3.70
CA SER A 218 -4.77 -40.31 2.43
C SER A 218 -6.11 -40.91 1.98
N LYS A 219 -7.01 -41.23 2.92
CA LYS A 219 -8.37 -41.72 2.63
C LYS A 219 -9.34 -40.62 2.21
N ALA A 220 -8.99 -39.35 2.43
CA ALA A 220 -9.83 -38.24 2.02
C ALA A 220 -9.76 -37.98 0.50
N ILE A 221 -8.70 -38.42 -0.18
CA ILE A 221 -8.53 -38.18 -1.62
C ILE A 221 -9.40 -39.18 -2.41
N ILE A 222 -10.44 -38.65 -3.07
CA ILE A 222 -11.39 -39.42 -3.88
C ILE A 222 -10.84 -39.62 -5.29
N ASP A 223 -10.40 -38.54 -5.93
CA ASP A 223 -9.80 -38.55 -7.27
C ASP A 223 -8.38 -37.99 -7.25
N ARG A 224 -7.39 -38.88 -7.35
CA ARG A 224 -5.96 -38.52 -7.36
C ARG A 224 -5.55 -37.70 -8.58
N SER A 225 -6.20 -37.89 -9.72
CA SER A 225 -5.87 -37.17 -10.96
C SER A 225 -6.29 -35.71 -10.83
N VAL A 226 -7.53 -35.49 -10.38
CA VAL A 226 -8.06 -34.13 -10.12
C VAL A 226 -7.31 -33.47 -8.97
N PHE A 227 -7.00 -34.20 -7.90
CA PHE A 227 -6.21 -33.69 -6.77
C PHE A 227 -4.82 -33.18 -7.20
N ARG A 228 -4.09 -33.95 -8.05
CA ARG A 228 -2.78 -33.52 -8.58
C ARG A 228 -2.91 -32.37 -9.57
N ALA A 229 -3.88 -32.44 -10.47
CA ALA A 229 -4.17 -31.38 -11.42
C ALA A 229 -4.55 -30.08 -10.71
N GLY A 230 -5.23 -30.17 -9.56
CA GLY A 230 -5.59 -29.04 -8.72
C GLY A 230 -4.41 -28.17 -8.33
N TRP A 231 -3.29 -28.76 -7.92
CA TRP A 231 -2.07 -28.02 -7.60
C TRP A 231 -1.51 -27.26 -8.81
N TRP A 232 -1.52 -27.88 -10.00
CA TRP A 232 -1.08 -27.23 -11.23
C TRP A 232 -2.03 -26.11 -11.67
N VAL A 233 -3.35 -26.32 -11.53
CA VAL A 233 -4.35 -25.30 -11.83
C VAL A 233 -4.23 -24.13 -10.85
N LEU A 234 -3.98 -24.38 -9.57
CA LEU A 234 -3.73 -23.31 -8.60
C LEU A 234 -2.46 -22.51 -8.91
N ALA A 235 -1.38 -23.20 -9.27
CA ALA A 235 -0.17 -22.53 -9.74
C ALA A 235 -0.41 -21.72 -11.02
N TRP A 236 -1.21 -22.24 -11.95
CA TRP A 236 -1.62 -21.54 -13.16
C TRP A 236 -2.44 -20.29 -12.85
N LEU A 237 -3.41 -20.36 -11.94
CA LEU A 237 -4.20 -19.19 -11.53
C LEU A 237 -3.29 -18.12 -10.93
N LEU A 238 -2.39 -18.49 -10.01
CA LEU A 238 -1.47 -17.53 -9.39
C LEU A 238 -0.53 -16.91 -10.42
N PHE A 239 0.06 -17.72 -11.30
CA PHE A 239 0.91 -17.22 -12.37
C PHE A 239 0.11 -16.29 -13.31
N GLY A 240 -1.06 -16.72 -13.75
CA GLY A 240 -1.87 -15.97 -14.69
C GLY A 240 -2.38 -14.65 -14.12
N PHE A 241 -2.80 -14.62 -12.85
CA PHE A 241 -3.27 -13.38 -12.21
C PHE A 241 -2.16 -12.36 -11.98
N PHE A 242 -0.94 -12.78 -11.65
CA PHE A 242 0.17 -11.84 -11.44
C PHE A 242 0.90 -11.44 -12.73
N VAL A 243 0.98 -12.33 -13.72
CA VAL A 243 1.81 -12.14 -14.92
C VAL A 243 0.97 -11.75 -16.13
N LEU A 244 -0.11 -12.47 -16.41
CA LEU A 244 -0.89 -12.28 -17.65
C LEU A 244 -1.80 -11.04 -17.59
N ASP A 245 -2.19 -10.61 -16.39
CA ASP A 245 -2.89 -9.33 -16.17
C ASP A 245 -2.07 -8.15 -16.72
N SER A 246 -0.75 -8.15 -16.50
CA SER A 246 0.15 -7.11 -17.03
C SER A 246 0.24 -7.08 -18.56
N TRP A 247 -0.22 -8.13 -19.24
CA TRP A 247 -0.28 -8.25 -20.70
C TRP A 247 -1.69 -7.97 -21.25
N GLY A 248 -2.62 -7.50 -20.41
CA GLY A 248 -3.99 -7.19 -20.79
C GLY A 248 -4.88 -8.41 -21.01
N VAL A 249 -4.46 -9.60 -20.53
CA VAL A 249 -5.28 -10.81 -20.62
C VAL A 249 -6.36 -10.77 -19.53
N PRO A 250 -7.66 -10.90 -19.89
CA PRO A 250 -8.73 -10.90 -18.90
C PRO A 250 -8.57 -12.04 -17.88
N ILE A 251 -8.71 -11.72 -16.60
CA ILE A 251 -8.64 -12.66 -15.47
C ILE A 251 -9.66 -13.81 -15.66
N SER A 252 -10.83 -13.50 -16.23
CA SER A 252 -11.88 -14.48 -16.53
C SER A 252 -11.40 -15.59 -17.48
N LEU A 253 -10.58 -15.25 -18.48
CA LEU A 253 -10.03 -16.22 -19.42
C LEU A 253 -9.03 -17.15 -18.74
N VAL A 254 -8.13 -16.61 -17.92
CA VAL A 254 -7.16 -17.38 -17.13
C VAL A 254 -7.88 -18.38 -16.23
N ALA A 255 -8.90 -17.90 -15.50
CA ALA A 255 -9.71 -18.72 -14.60
C ALA A 255 -10.53 -19.78 -15.37
N ALA A 256 -11.14 -19.41 -16.49
CA ALA A 256 -11.93 -20.32 -17.32
C ALA A 256 -11.07 -21.45 -17.91
N ILE A 257 -9.85 -21.17 -18.36
CA ILE A 257 -8.90 -22.19 -18.83
C ILE A 257 -8.56 -23.16 -17.69
N GLY A 258 -8.26 -22.64 -16.49
CA GLY A 258 -8.00 -23.48 -15.31
C GLY A 258 -9.19 -24.38 -14.95
N ALA A 259 -10.40 -23.81 -14.93
CA ALA A 259 -11.64 -24.53 -14.66
C ALA A 259 -11.91 -25.61 -15.72
N PHE A 260 -11.72 -25.29 -16.99
CA PHE A 260 -11.93 -26.21 -18.11
C PHE A 260 -10.95 -27.39 -18.08
N ILE A 261 -9.66 -27.13 -17.84
CA ILE A 261 -8.64 -28.19 -17.71
C ILE A 261 -8.98 -29.12 -16.56
N LEU A 262 -9.32 -28.57 -15.38
CA LEU A 262 -9.67 -29.38 -14.21
C LEU A 262 -10.93 -30.20 -14.45
N TRP A 263 -11.95 -29.60 -15.06
CA TRP A 263 -13.19 -30.27 -15.43
C TRP A 263 -12.97 -31.40 -16.44
N LEU A 264 -12.12 -31.19 -17.45
CA LEU A 264 -11.80 -32.21 -18.45
C LEU A 264 -11.12 -33.43 -17.81
N ILE A 265 -10.20 -33.20 -16.87
CA ILE A 265 -9.52 -34.25 -16.12
C ILE A 265 -10.53 -35.00 -15.23
N ALA A 266 -11.40 -34.28 -14.52
CA ALA A 266 -12.46 -34.88 -13.70
C ALA A 266 -13.45 -35.72 -14.53
N ARG A 267 -13.82 -35.22 -15.73
CA ARG A 267 -14.72 -35.92 -16.65
C ARG A 267 -14.10 -37.21 -17.19
N ARG A 268 -12.79 -37.22 -17.48
CA ARG A 268 -12.06 -38.42 -17.91
C ARG A 268 -11.90 -39.44 -16.78
N GLY A 269 -11.74 -38.99 -15.55
CA GLY A 269 -11.62 -39.85 -14.38
C GLY A 269 -12.92 -40.58 -14.00
N ALA A 270 -14.08 -40.00 -14.34
CA ALA A 270 -15.43 -40.52 -14.06
C ALA A 270 -15.74 -40.84 -12.58
N LYS A 271 -14.90 -40.37 -11.65
CA LYS A 271 -15.10 -40.51 -10.19
C LYS A 271 -15.93 -39.39 -9.58
N ILE A 272 -15.90 -38.21 -10.21
CA ILE A 272 -16.63 -37.01 -9.78
C ILE A 272 -17.80 -36.78 -10.74
N ASN A 273 -18.97 -36.45 -10.20
CA ASN A 273 -20.12 -36.07 -11.02
C ASN A 273 -19.98 -34.62 -11.52
N THR A 274 -19.23 -34.47 -12.60
CA THR A 274 -18.95 -33.15 -13.21
C THR A 274 -20.20 -32.40 -13.68
N ARG A 275 -21.28 -33.11 -14.01
CA ARG A 275 -22.56 -32.49 -14.39
C ARG A 275 -23.21 -31.82 -13.19
N THR A 276 -23.20 -32.50 -12.04
CA THR A 276 -23.70 -31.94 -10.78
C THR A 276 -22.96 -30.65 -10.42
N VAL A 277 -21.62 -30.65 -10.53
CA VAL A 277 -20.81 -29.46 -10.22
C VAL A 277 -21.20 -28.26 -11.10
N LEU A 278 -21.34 -28.45 -12.41
CA LEU A 278 -21.74 -27.36 -13.31
C LEU A 278 -23.16 -26.86 -13.05
N ILE A 279 -24.10 -27.74 -12.68
CA ILE A 279 -25.48 -27.33 -12.36
C ILE A 279 -25.55 -26.55 -11.04
N HIS A 280 -24.72 -26.91 -10.06
CA HIS A 280 -24.68 -26.26 -8.75
C HIS A 280 -23.84 -24.97 -8.73
N ALA A 281 -23.09 -24.68 -9.80
CA ALA A 281 -22.43 -23.41 -9.94
C ALA A 281 -23.47 -22.25 -9.95
N PRO A 282 -23.16 -21.10 -9.34
CA PRO A 282 -24.15 -20.05 -9.11
C PRO A 282 -24.37 -19.16 -10.34
N TRP A 283 -24.90 -19.73 -11.43
CA TRP A 283 -25.16 -19.02 -12.69
C TRP A 283 -26.09 -17.81 -12.55
N GLN A 284 -26.93 -17.80 -11.50
CA GLN A 284 -27.79 -16.66 -11.19
C GLN A 284 -26.99 -15.39 -10.88
N VAL A 285 -25.72 -15.49 -10.48
CA VAL A 285 -24.84 -14.34 -10.21
C VAL A 285 -24.67 -13.48 -11.46
N VAL A 286 -24.71 -14.05 -12.68
CA VAL A 286 -24.63 -13.27 -13.94
C VAL A 286 -25.82 -12.33 -14.09
N ILE A 287 -27.02 -12.87 -13.91
CA ILE A 287 -28.27 -12.12 -14.06
C ILE A 287 -28.37 -11.10 -12.92
N PHE A 288 -28.00 -11.53 -11.71
CA PHE A 288 -27.97 -10.68 -10.52
C PHE A 288 -27.00 -9.50 -10.68
N SER A 289 -25.76 -9.74 -11.09
CA SER A 289 -24.74 -8.70 -11.21
C SER A 289 -25.16 -7.64 -12.22
N LEU A 290 -25.63 -8.05 -13.40
CA LEU A 290 -26.10 -7.14 -14.44
C LEU A 290 -27.35 -6.36 -13.98
N GLY A 291 -28.35 -7.06 -13.43
CA GLY A 291 -29.59 -6.45 -12.97
C GLY A 291 -29.38 -5.43 -11.84
N MET A 292 -28.63 -5.80 -10.80
CA MET A 292 -28.37 -4.90 -9.68
C MET A 292 -27.50 -3.70 -10.08
N TYR A 293 -26.47 -3.90 -10.91
CA TYR A 293 -25.67 -2.78 -11.38
C TYR A 293 -26.48 -1.81 -12.24
N LEU A 294 -27.37 -2.31 -13.10
CA LEU A 294 -28.29 -1.45 -13.85
C LEU A 294 -29.15 -0.61 -12.90
N VAL A 295 -29.81 -1.23 -11.92
CA VAL A 295 -30.64 -0.52 -10.94
C VAL A 295 -29.84 0.55 -10.17
N VAL A 296 -28.61 0.22 -9.75
CA VAL A 296 -27.71 1.17 -9.05
C VAL A 296 -27.23 2.28 -9.99
N TYR A 297 -26.92 1.98 -11.24
CA TYR A 297 -26.55 2.96 -12.26
C TYR A 297 -27.70 3.93 -12.55
N GLY A 298 -28.94 3.45 -12.49
CA GLY A 298 -30.13 4.28 -12.53
C GLY A 298 -30.19 5.34 -11.40
N LEU A 299 -29.60 5.08 -10.23
CA LEU A 299 -29.45 6.09 -9.18
C LEU A 299 -28.44 7.17 -9.56
N LYS A 300 -27.37 6.79 -10.26
CA LYS A 300 -26.35 7.72 -10.79
C LYS A 300 -26.96 8.64 -11.84
N ASN A 301 -27.78 8.12 -12.75
CA ASN A 301 -28.47 8.91 -13.79
C ASN A 301 -29.36 10.02 -13.22
N VAL A 302 -29.86 9.86 -11.99
CA VAL A 302 -30.74 10.83 -11.31
C VAL A 302 -29.98 11.71 -10.31
N GLY A 303 -28.65 11.61 -10.25
CA GLY A 303 -27.79 12.43 -9.38
C GLY A 303 -27.86 12.08 -7.89
N LEU A 304 -28.46 10.94 -7.51
CA LEU A 304 -28.54 10.55 -6.10
C LEU A 304 -27.15 10.21 -5.52
N THR A 305 -26.24 9.76 -6.38
CA THR A 305 -24.84 9.54 -6.04
C THR A 305 -24.11 10.83 -5.68
N ASP A 306 -24.53 11.98 -6.23
CA ASP A 306 -23.84 13.27 -6.04
C ASP A 306 -23.93 13.75 -4.58
N VAL A 307 -25.02 13.40 -3.89
CA VAL A 307 -25.17 13.66 -2.45
C VAL A 307 -24.10 12.92 -1.67
N LEU A 308 -23.84 11.65 -1.98
CA LEU A 308 -22.79 10.87 -1.34
C LEU A 308 -21.40 11.39 -1.71
N THR A 309 -21.21 11.75 -2.98
CA THR A 309 -19.98 12.39 -3.47
C THR A 309 -19.60 13.61 -2.64
N HIS A 310 -20.58 14.48 -2.31
CA HIS A 310 -20.32 15.66 -1.49
C HIS A 310 -19.83 15.30 -0.07
N TRP A 311 -20.42 14.31 0.58
CA TRP A 311 -19.95 13.82 1.88
C TRP A 311 -18.56 13.21 1.79
N PHE A 312 -18.27 12.51 0.70
CA PHE A 312 -16.98 11.89 0.45
C PHE A 312 -15.88 12.92 0.19
N ASP A 313 -16.17 14.02 -0.50
CA ASP A 313 -15.25 15.15 -0.65
C ASP A 313 -14.93 15.80 0.71
N GLN A 314 -15.92 15.97 1.58
CA GLN A 314 -15.68 16.47 2.95
C GLN A 314 -14.74 15.55 3.75
N LEU A 315 -14.91 14.22 3.62
CA LEU A 315 -14.01 13.26 4.24
C LEU A 315 -12.61 13.28 3.60
N ALA A 316 -12.52 13.46 2.29
CA ALA A 316 -11.26 13.57 1.57
C ALA A 316 -10.46 14.83 1.98
N HIS A 317 -11.13 15.93 2.34
CA HIS A 317 -10.49 17.14 2.88
C HIS A 317 -9.81 16.93 4.24
N LEU A 318 -10.23 15.92 5.01
CA LEU A 318 -9.52 15.50 6.23
C LEU A 318 -8.26 14.67 5.94
N GLY A 319 -7.88 14.55 4.66
CA GLY A 319 -6.71 13.83 4.18
C GLY A 319 -6.88 12.32 4.21
N LEU A 320 -5.74 11.61 4.21
CA LEU A 320 -5.68 10.15 4.16
C LEU A 320 -6.57 9.46 5.22
N TRP A 321 -6.60 10.01 6.43
CA TRP A 321 -7.33 9.44 7.55
C TRP A 321 -8.85 9.55 7.37
N GLY A 322 -9.35 10.71 6.92
CA GLY A 322 -10.77 10.87 6.62
C GLY A 322 -11.22 10.00 5.45
N ALA A 323 -10.39 9.87 4.41
CA ALA A 323 -10.65 8.98 3.29
C ALA A 323 -10.90 7.52 3.72
N THR A 324 -10.23 7.03 4.76
CA THR A 324 -10.47 5.66 5.26
C THR A 324 -11.84 5.44 5.91
N ALA A 325 -12.61 6.51 6.17
CA ALA A 325 -13.97 6.40 6.68
C ALA A 325 -15.01 6.07 5.58
N VAL A 326 -14.60 6.09 4.30
CA VAL A 326 -15.49 5.77 3.18
C VAL A 326 -15.58 4.25 3.02
N LEU A 327 -16.58 3.64 3.68
CA LEU A 327 -16.72 2.19 3.79
C LEU A 327 -17.56 1.55 2.67
N MET A 328 -18.29 2.33 1.88
CA MET A 328 -19.09 1.83 0.76
C MET A 328 -19.40 2.96 -0.23
N GLY A 329 -19.56 2.64 -1.52
CA GLY A 329 -20.11 3.56 -2.52
C GLY A 329 -19.19 3.84 -3.72
N THR A 330 -18.77 2.80 -4.44
CA THR A 330 -17.90 2.85 -5.63
C THR A 330 -18.24 3.99 -6.61
N LEU A 331 -19.52 4.12 -7.01
CA LEU A 331 -19.94 5.15 -7.97
C LEU A 331 -19.85 6.58 -7.43
N ALA A 332 -19.99 6.76 -6.11
CA ALA A 332 -19.85 8.08 -5.49
C ALA A 332 -18.39 8.44 -5.26
N ILE A 333 -17.51 7.45 -5.04
CA ILE A 333 -16.05 7.66 -4.98
C ILE A 333 -15.53 8.19 -6.32
N ASP A 334 -15.98 7.60 -7.42
CA ASP A 334 -15.66 8.02 -8.79
C ASP A 334 -16.04 9.49 -9.08
N GLY A 335 -17.10 9.99 -8.45
CA GLY A 335 -17.53 11.38 -8.61
C GLY A 335 -16.71 12.39 -7.81
N THR A 336 -15.85 11.95 -6.88
CA THR A 336 -15.13 12.85 -5.97
C THR A 336 -14.00 13.61 -6.67
N GLN A 337 -13.64 14.76 -6.11
CA GLN A 337 -12.46 15.53 -6.52
C GLN A 337 -11.17 15.06 -5.83
N ALA A 338 -11.25 13.99 -5.03
CA ALA A 338 -10.11 13.41 -4.36
C ALA A 338 -9.10 12.86 -5.39
N SER A 339 -7.81 13.11 -5.17
CA SER A 339 -6.74 12.63 -6.03
C SER A 339 -5.63 11.94 -5.26
N GLY A 340 -4.73 11.26 -5.98
CA GLY A 340 -3.53 10.63 -5.41
C GLY A 340 -3.84 9.57 -4.36
N THR A 341 -3.11 9.62 -3.23
CA THR A 341 -3.23 8.66 -2.13
C THR A 341 -4.56 8.73 -1.38
N THR A 342 -5.20 9.90 -1.34
CA THR A 342 -6.51 10.09 -0.69
C THR A 342 -7.60 9.32 -1.45
N HIS A 343 -7.64 9.45 -2.78
CA HIS A 343 -8.59 8.68 -3.61
C HIS A 343 -8.35 7.16 -3.47
N LEU A 344 -7.08 6.72 -3.53
CA LEU A 344 -6.75 5.30 -3.33
C LEU A 344 -7.20 4.78 -1.95
N ALA A 345 -7.05 5.60 -0.90
CA ALA A 345 -7.50 5.22 0.43
C ALA A 345 -9.01 5.03 0.49
N MET A 346 -9.80 5.87 -0.20
CA MET A 346 -11.25 5.68 -0.30
C MET A 346 -11.61 4.39 -1.03
N VAL A 347 -10.93 4.09 -2.14
CA VAL A 347 -11.17 2.87 -2.93
C VAL A 347 -10.88 1.61 -2.10
N TYR A 348 -9.71 1.55 -1.44
CA TYR A 348 -9.36 0.41 -0.58
C TYR A 348 -10.24 0.35 0.68
N ALA A 349 -10.58 1.48 1.31
CA ALA A 349 -11.48 1.49 2.46
C ALA A 349 -12.89 1.03 2.11
N ASN A 350 -13.38 1.36 0.92
CA ASN A 350 -14.64 0.85 0.39
C ASN A 350 -14.61 -0.68 0.26
N ILE A 351 -13.50 -1.25 -0.20
CA ILE A 351 -13.31 -2.71 -0.25
C ILE A 351 -13.33 -3.31 1.16
N ILE A 352 -12.53 -2.75 2.08
CA ILE A 352 -12.48 -3.19 3.49
C ILE A 352 -13.89 -3.15 4.12
N GLY A 353 -14.62 -2.05 3.89
CA GLY A 353 -15.95 -1.85 4.41
C GLY A 353 -16.99 -2.80 3.80
N CYS A 354 -16.92 -3.07 2.51
CA CYS A 354 -17.78 -4.04 1.84
C CYS A 354 -17.48 -5.51 2.21
N ASP A 355 -16.25 -5.84 2.61
CA ASP A 355 -15.88 -7.19 3.05
C ASP A 355 -16.17 -7.41 4.55
N LEU A 356 -15.84 -6.45 5.42
CA LEU A 356 -16.04 -6.58 6.88
C LEU A 356 -17.43 -6.13 7.34
N GLY A 357 -17.98 -5.09 6.73
CA GLY A 357 -19.29 -4.50 7.08
C GLY A 357 -20.45 -5.49 7.06
N PRO A 358 -20.51 -6.46 6.12
CA PRO A 358 -21.54 -7.50 6.11
C PRO A 358 -21.74 -8.21 7.44
N LYS A 359 -20.69 -8.36 8.25
CA LYS A 359 -20.76 -9.10 9.52
C LYS A 359 -21.60 -8.45 10.60
N PHE A 360 -21.89 -7.15 10.48
CA PHE A 360 -22.77 -6.49 11.43
C PHE A 360 -24.17 -7.08 11.40
N THR A 361 -24.63 -7.63 10.27
CA THR A 361 -25.99 -8.15 10.13
C THR A 361 -26.04 -9.49 9.38
N PRO A 362 -26.98 -10.39 9.67
CA PRO A 362 -27.13 -11.65 8.93
C PRO A 362 -27.36 -11.48 7.42
N ILE A 363 -27.90 -10.32 7.02
CA ILE A 363 -28.25 -9.97 5.63
C ILE A 363 -27.15 -9.20 4.90
N GLY A 364 -26.02 -8.93 5.56
CA GLY A 364 -25.00 -8.06 5.01
C GLY A 364 -24.26 -8.65 3.79
N SER A 365 -24.24 -9.98 3.64
CA SER A 365 -23.66 -10.67 2.49
C SER A 365 -24.47 -11.92 2.13
N LEU A 366 -24.50 -12.24 0.83
CA LEU A 366 -25.06 -13.50 0.33
C LEU A 366 -24.33 -14.71 0.92
N ALA A 367 -23.01 -14.63 1.09
CA ALA A 367 -22.18 -15.67 1.69
C ALA A 367 -22.69 -16.04 3.09
N THR A 368 -22.98 -15.03 3.91
CA THR A 368 -23.51 -15.20 5.27
C THR A 368 -24.87 -15.89 5.26
N LEU A 369 -25.77 -15.50 4.35
CA LEU A 369 -27.10 -16.12 4.25
C LEU A 369 -27.01 -17.59 3.81
N LEU A 370 -26.20 -17.87 2.79
CA LEU A 370 -25.94 -19.23 2.32
C LEU A 370 -25.30 -20.09 3.42
N TRP A 371 -24.36 -19.51 4.17
CA TRP A 371 -23.72 -20.14 5.30
C TRP A 371 -24.70 -20.47 6.43
N LEU A 372 -25.53 -19.53 6.86
CA LEU A 372 -26.59 -19.75 7.86
C LEU A 372 -27.56 -20.85 7.42
N HIS A 373 -27.88 -20.93 6.13
CA HIS A 373 -28.72 -21.99 5.58
C HIS A 373 -28.04 -23.37 5.63
N VAL A 374 -26.74 -23.44 5.31
CA VAL A 374 -25.95 -24.68 5.45
C VAL A 374 -25.91 -25.14 6.91
N LEU A 375 -25.78 -24.21 7.85
CA LEU A 375 -25.82 -24.51 9.29
C LEU A 375 -27.18 -25.03 9.74
N ALA A 376 -28.27 -24.40 9.29
CA ALA A 376 -29.62 -24.84 9.60
C ALA A 376 -29.87 -26.29 9.13
N ARG A 377 -29.37 -26.66 7.93
CA ARG A 377 -29.43 -28.05 7.43
C ARG A 377 -28.65 -29.05 8.29
N LYS A 378 -27.65 -28.58 9.04
CA LYS A 378 -26.86 -29.37 10.00
C LYS A 378 -27.39 -29.26 11.44
N GLN A 379 -28.62 -28.76 11.62
CA GLN A 379 -29.26 -28.59 12.94
C GLN A 379 -28.53 -27.60 13.86
N ILE A 380 -27.72 -26.69 13.30
CA ILE A 380 -27.08 -25.59 14.02
C ILE A 380 -27.80 -24.31 13.63
N VAL A 381 -28.70 -23.84 14.50
CA VAL A 381 -29.47 -22.62 14.25
C VAL A 381 -28.87 -21.46 15.04
N ILE A 382 -28.49 -20.40 14.34
CA ILE A 382 -27.99 -19.17 14.93
C ILE A 382 -29.09 -18.13 14.84
N SER A 383 -29.50 -17.56 15.98
CA SER A 383 -30.51 -16.50 16.01
C SER A 383 -29.95 -15.18 15.48
N TRP A 384 -30.80 -14.37 14.87
CA TRP A 384 -30.43 -13.06 14.34
C TRP A 384 -29.84 -12.14 15.41
N GLY A 385 -30.47 -12.11 16.60
CA GLY A 385 -29.98 -11.30 17.71
C GLY A 385 -28.61 -11.76 18.24
N TYR A 386 -28.35 -13.07 18.27
CA TYR A 386 -27.03 -13.58 18.63
C TYR A 386 -25.99 -13.19 17.58
N TYR A 387 -26.29 -13.41 16.29
CA TYR A 387 -25.38 -13.07 15.20
C TYR A 387 -25.05 -11.57 15.21
N PHE A 388 -26.06 -10.70 15.31
CA PHE A 388 -25.88 -9.25 15.37
C PHE A 388 -24.98 -8.83 16.54
N LYS A 389 -25.23 -9.37 17.74
CA LYS A 389 -24.42 -9.07 18.93
C LYS A 389 -22.96 -9.50 18.75
N VAL A 390 -22.74 -10.71 18.28
CA VAL A 390 -21.39 -11.24 18.04
C VAL A 390 -20.71 -10.46 16.91
N GLY A 391 -21.43 -10.19 15.83
CA GLY A 391 -21.04 -9.36 14.70
C GLY A 391 -20.49 -8.01 15.13
N LEU A 392 -21.27 -7.28 15.92
CA LEU A 392 -20.86 -5.97 16.44
C LEU A 392 -19.62 -6.05 17.33
N ILE A 393 -19.58 -6.99 18.29
CA ILE A 393 -18.47 -7.12 19.24
C ILE A 393 -17.16 -7.50 18.53
N LEU A 394 -17.22 -8.43 17.56
CA LEU A 394 -16.03 -8.94 16.90
C LEU A 394 -15.55 -8.04 15.76
N THR A 395 -16.48 -7.49 14.96
CA THR A 395 -16.14 -6.80 13.70
C THR A 395 -15.63 -5.38 13.95
N THR A 396 -16.19 -4.64 14.91
CA THR A 396 -15.76 -3.27 15.19
C THR A 396 -14.25 -3.13 15.47
N PRO A 397 -13.63 -3.90 16.40
CA PRO A 397 -12.19 -3.78 16.64
C PRO A 397 -11.36 -4.23 15.43
N VAL A 398 -11.79 -5.28 14.72
CA VAL A 398 -11.11 -5.76 13.52
C VAL A 398 -11.13 -4.70 12.41
N LEU A 399 -12.29 -4.09 12.15
CA LEU A 399 -12.47 -3.05 11.16
C LEU A 399 -11.57 -1.85 11.46
N LEU A 400 -11.58 -1.35 12.70
CA LEU A 400 -10.73 -0.22 13.10
C LEU A 400 -9.25 -0.51 12.93
N LEU A 401 -8.78 -1.68 13.36
CA LEU A 401 -7.38 -2.09 13.18
C LEU A 401 -7.00 -2.27 11.71
N THR A 402 -7.94 -2.73 10.89
CA THR A 402 -7.73 -2.94 9.46
C THR A 402 -7.65 -1.60 8.70
N LEU A 403 -8.53 -0.64 9.03
CA LEU A 403 -8.49 0.71 8.45
C LEU A 403 -7.24 1.48 8.92
N LEU A 404 -6.86 1.33 10.19
CA LEU A 404 -5.60 1.86 10.70
C LEU A 404 -4.40 1.29 9.92
N ALA A 405 -4.38 -0.02 9.69
CA ALA A 405 -3.34 -0.67 8.90
C ALA A 405 -3.30 -0.16 7.46
N LEU A 406 -4.46 0.08 6.82
CA LEU A 406 -4.54 0.69 5.50
C LEU A 406 -3.95 2.11 5.50
N ALA A 407 -4.37 2.96 6.43
CA ALA A 407 -3.88 4.32 6.53
C ALA A 407 -2.36 4.36 6.76
N LEU A 408 -1.84 3.49 7.63
CA LEU A 408 -0.39 3.33 7.84
C LEU A 408 0.32 2.79 6.59
N ARG A 409 -0.30 1.87 5.86
CA ARG A 409 0.28 1.30 4.63
C ARG A 409 0.40 2.34 3.52
N LEU A 410 -0.59 3.21 3.39
CA LEU A 410 -0.66 4.25 2.36
C LEU A 410 0.07 5.55 2.75
N SER A 411 0.30 5.80 4.05
CA SER A 411 1.14 6.91 4.49
C SER A 411 2.63 6.70 4.13
N VAL A 412 3.05 5.44 4.02
CA VAL A 412 4.38 5.02 3.56
C VAL A 412 4.43 5.06 2.03
N SER A 413 4.91 6.17 1.45
CA SER A 413 4.89 6.43 0.00
C SER A 413 6.22 6.14 -0.73
N LEU A 414 7.31 5.94 -0.01
CA LEU A 414 8.61 5.51 -0.55
C LEU A 414 8.68 3.99 -0.72
N THR A 415 8.69 3.53 -1.97
CA THR A 415 8.86 2.12 -2.33
C THR A 415 10.15 1.93 -3.13
N ARG A 416 11.03 1.05 -2.65
CA ARG A 416 12.24 0.63 -3.37
C ARG A 416 11.97 -0.73 -4.01
N ALA A 417 11.88 -0.78 -5.33
CA ALA A 417 11.62 -2.01 -6.07
C ALA A 417 12.87 -2.91 -6.08
N ALA A 418 12.67 -4.23 -6.16
CA ALA A 418 13.76 -5.21 -6.28
C ALA A 418 14.62 -5.00 -7.54
N SER A 419 14.08 -4.33 -8.57
CA SER A 419 14.81 -3.88 -9.77
C SER A 419 15.82 -2.75 -9.52
N GLY A 420 15.82 -2.15 -8.32
CA GLY A 420 16.63 -1.00 -7.96
C GLY A 420 16.02 0.35 -8.36
N HIS A 421 14.77 0.38 -8.82
CA HIS A 421 14.00 1.62 -9.01
C HIS A 421 13.42 2.10 -7.68
N VAL A 422 13.31 3.42 -7.51
CA VAL A 422 12.69 4.03 -6.33
C VAL A 422 11.48 4.83 -6.80
N TYR A 423 10.31 4.48 -6.25
CA TYR A 423 9.06 5.18 -6.50
C TYR A 423 8.68 5.91 -5.23
N PHE A 424 8.33 7.18 -5.34
CA PHE A 424 7.91 8.00 -4.22
C PHE A 424 6.95 9.08 -4.71
N SER A 425 6.27 9.75 -3.79
CA SER A 425 5.44 10.90 -4.14
C SER A 425 5.94 12.14 -3.43
N LEU A 426 6.00 13.25 -4.15
CA LEU A 426 6.14 14.56 -3.54
C LEU A 426 4.76 15.05 -3.17
N LYS A 427 4.59 15.44 -1.91
CA LYS A 427 3.33 15.94 -1.37
C LYS A 427 3.55 17.34 -0.81
N ASP A 428 2.62 18.24 -1.10
CA ASP A 428 2.43 19.47 -0.35
C ASP A 428 1.09 19.43 0.40
N GLN A 429 0.59 20.57 0.88
CA GLN A 429 -0.67 20.62 1.64
C GLN A 429 -1.92 20.31 0.80
N GLN A 430 -1.85 20.43 -0.52
CA GLN A 430 -3.02 20.38 -1.42
C GLN A 430 -2.84 19.45 -2.62
N ALA A 431 -1.61 19.02 -2.93
CA ALA A 431 -1.27 18.28 -4.14
C ALA A 431 -0.25 17.18 -3.89
N GLU A 432 -0.28 16.16 -4.77
CA GLU A 432 0.64 15.04 -4.80
C GLU A 432 1.13 14.81 -6.24
N VAL A 433 2.44 14.62 -6.41
CA VAL A 433 3.05 14.24 -7.70
C VAL A 433 3.81 12.94 -7.55
N ARG A 434 3.42 11.92 -8.33
CA ARG A 434 4.13 10.63 -8.40
C ARG A 434 5.48 10.79 -9.08
N CYS A 435 6.51 10.28 -8.45
CA CYS A 435 7.90 10.35 -8.89
C CYS A 435 8.48 8.94 -9.09
N ALA A 436 9.20 8.77 -10.20
CA ALA A 436 9.91 7.54 -10.52
C ALA A 436 11.40 7.83 -10.70
N LEU A 437 12.25 7.19 -9.91
CA LEU A 437 13.70 7.27 -9.97
C LEU A 437 14.26 5.92 -10.45
N PHE A 438 14.66 5.87 -11.72
CA PHE A 438 15.19 4.64 -12.33
C PHE A 438 16.57 4.27 -11.79
N ARG A 439 16.92 2.98 -11.88
CA ARG A 439 18.06 2.34 -11.21
C ARG A 439 19.37 3.07 -11.48
N GLY A 440 19.62 3.46 -12.73
CA GLY A 440 20.84 4.16 -13.13
C GLY A 440 21.03 5.50 -12.42
N GLN A 441 19.95 6.22 -12.15
CA GLN A 441 19.98 7.50 -11.42
C GLN A 441 19.89 7.29 -9.91
N ALA A 442 19.14 6.29 -9.45
CA ALA A 442 19.06 5.90 -8.04
C ALA A 442 20.45 5.57 -7.46
N MET A 443 21.30 4.87 -8.22
CA MET A 443 22.68 4.56 -7.80
C MET A 443 23.61 5.79 -7.71
N ARG A 444 23.22 6.93 -8.30
CA ARG A 444 23.99 8.18 -8.27
C ARG A 444 23.58 9.12 -7.12
N VAL A 445 22.46 8.83 -6.46
CA VAL A 445 22.02 9.59 -5.29
C VAL A 445 22.93 9.22 -4.11
N LYS A 446 23.78 10.17 -3.68
CA LYS A 446 24.75 9.95 -2.60
C LYS A 446 24.10 9.82 -1.23
N THR A 447 22.95 10.48 -1.02
CA THR A 447 22.29 10.55 0.28
C THR A 447 20.97 9.78 0.24
N ALA A 448 20.84 8.76 1.09
CA ALA A 448 19.60 8.03 1.21
C ALA A 448 18.53 8.92 1.84
N PHE A 449 17.35 8.99 1.21
CA PHE A 449 16.16 9.65 1.75
C PHE A 449 15.12 8.61 2.19
N ALA A 450 14.30 9.01 3.15
CA ALA A 450 13.24 8.25 3.80
C ALA A 450 11.87 8.93 3.63
N ASN A 451 10.80 8.22 4.02
CA ASN A 451 9.47 8.83 4.06
C ASN A 451 9.42 9.96 5.09
N GLY A 452 8.83 11.08 4.70
CA GLY A 452 8.72 12.28 5.54
C GLY A 452 9.87 13.27 5.37
N ASP A 453 10.93 12.91 4.62
CA ASP A 453 12.02 13.83 4.31
C ASP A 453 11.55 14.90 3.31
N ALA A 454 11.89 16.15 3.61
CA ALA A 454 11.77 17.23 2.64
C ALA A 454 12.89 17.06 1.61
N VAL A 455 12.54 16.96 0.33
CA VAL A 455 13.49 16.73 -0.77
C VAL A 455 13.27 17.72 -1.92
N VAL A 456 14.36 18.11 -2.57
CA VAL A 456 14.36 18.80 -3.86
C VAL A 456 14.70 17.78 -4.93
N VAL A 457 13.87 17.69 -5.96
CA VAL A 457 14.07 16.75 -7.06
C VAL A 457 14.28 17.49 -8.36
N ARG A 458 15.07 16.90 -9.26
CA ARG A 458 15.18 17.32 -10.66
C ARG A 458 14.72 16.19 -11.55
N GLY A 459 14.01 16.52 -12.63
CA GLY A 459 13.42 15.52 -13.49
C GLY A 459 12.64 16.12 -14.65
N SER A 460 12.02 15.25 -15.44
CA SER A 460 11.14 15.61 -16.54
C SER A 460 9.76 14.99 -16.35
N VAL A 461 8.72 15.76 -16.64
CA VAL A 461 7.35 15.25 -16.64
C VAL A 461 7.18 14.29 -17.82
N SER A 462 6.60 13.12 -17.56
CA SER A 462 6.30 12.10 -18.55
C SER A 462 4.86 11.67 -18.40
N LEU A 463 4.18 11.45 -19.52
CA LEU A 463 2.85 10.86 -19.55
C LEU A 463 2.99 9.34 -19.67
N TYR A 464 2.39 8.59 -18.75
CA TYR A 464 2.23 7.16 -18.90
C TYR A 464 1.01 6.88 -19.78
N ALA A 465 1.25 6.79 -21.08
CA ALA A 465 0.21 6.73 -22.12
C ALA A 465 -0.92 5.70 -21.88
N PRO A 466 -0.70 4.51 -21.31
CA PRO A 466 -1.77 3.54 -21.07
C PRO A 466 -2.81 3.97 -20.01
N ARG A 467 -2.42 4.78 -19.01
CA ARG A 467 -3.33 5.26 -17.95
C ARG A 467 -3.61 6.76 -18.02
N GLY A 468 -2.91 7.51 -18.88
CA GLY A 468 -3.03 8.97 -18.96
C GLY A 468 -2.46 9.71 -17.73
N ASP A 469 -1.75 9.00 -16.85
CA ASP A 469 -1.18 9.58 -15.64
C ASP A 469 0.11 10.34 -15.94
N TYR A 470 0.20 11.58 -15.46
CA TYR A 470 1.45 12.32 -15.44
C TYR A 470 2.31 11.85 -14.27
N GLN A 471 3.56 11.51 -14.55
CA GLN A 471 4.57 11.19 -13.55
C GLN A 471 5.84 12.02 -13.77
N LEU A 472 6.57 12.30 -12.69
CA LEU A 472 7.86 12.94 -12.76
C LEU A 472 8.96 11.88 -12.82
N ILE A 473 9.67 11.78 -13.94
CA ILE A 473 10.88 10.94 -14.03
C ILE A 473 12.02 11.72 -13.41
N VAL A 474 12.44 11.27 -12.23
CA VAL A 474 13.46 11.93 -11.42
C VAL A 474 14.85 11.52 -11.89
N THR A 475 15.70 12.51 -12.15
CA THR A 475 17.10 12.37 -12.54
C THR A 475 18.07 12.69 -11.41
N GLY A 476 17.62 13.40 -10.36
CA GLY A 476 18.39 13.66 -9.15
C GLY A 476 17.52 14.04 -7.95
N VAL A 477 17.98 13.70 -6.74
CA VAL A 477 17.31 13.99 -5.46
C VAL A 477 18.32 14.54 -4.47
N GLU A 478 17.98 15.63 -3.81
CA GLU A 478 18.74 16.29 -2.74
C GLU A 478 17.81 16.53 -1.54
N LEU A 479 18.31 16.45 -0.30
CA LEU A 479 17.50 16.80 0.88
C LEU A 479 17.32 18.32 0.97
N ALA A 480 16.11 18.78 1.26
CA ALA A 480 15.75 20.21 1.23
C ALA A 480 16.51 21.07 2.24
N GLY A 481 17.13 20.48 3.27
CA GLY A 481 18.03 21.18 4.18
C GLY A 481 19.18 21.88 3.46
N ASP A 482 19.75 21.27 2.42
CA ASP A 482 20.79 21.90 1.60
C ASP A 482 20.22 22.94 0.61
N GLY A 483 18.95 22.78 0.21
CA GLY A 483 18.25 23.70 -0.70
C GLY A 483 17.88 25.04 -0.07
N GLN A 484 17.45 25.06 1.19
CA GLN A 484 17.22 26.31 1.93
C GLN A 484 18.51 27.10 2.13
N LEU A 485 19.61 26.42 2.44
CA LEU A 485 20.94 27.03 2.56
C LEU A 485 21.39 27.65 1.23
N ALA A 486 21.12 27.01 0.08
CA ALA A 486 21.42 27.58 -1.23
C ALA A 486 20.62 28.86 -1.53
N VAL A 487 19.34 28.91 -1.15
CA VAL A 487 18.50 30.12 -1.29
C VAL A 487 18.99 31.24 -0.38
N LEU A 488 19.28 30.93 0.89
CA LEU A 488 19.84 31.88 1.84
C LEU A 488 21.20 32.42 1.38
N PHE A 489 22.04 31.57 0.80
CA PHE A 489 23.35 31.96 0.26
C PHE A 489 23.20 32.93 -0.91
N GLU A 490 22.34 32.65 -1.88
CA GLU A 490 22.13 33.55 -3.02
C GLU A 490 21.49 34.89 -2.60
N ALA A 491 20.62 34.89 -1.60
CA ALA A 491 20.06 36.12 -1.03
C ALA A 491 21.14 36.96 -0.32
N LEU A 492 21.95 36.33 0.54
CA LEU A 492 23.05 36.98 1.25
C LEU A 492 24.11 37.50 0.27
N LYS A 493 24.40 36.74 -0.78
CA LYS A 493 25.33 37.15 -1.83
C LYS A 493 24.87 38.40 -2.53
N LYS A 494 23.60 38.45 -2.98
CA LYS A 494 23.04 39.67 -3.59
C LYS A 494 23.13 40.87 -2.65
N LYS A 495 22.80 40.69 -1.37
CA LYS A 495 22.89 41.74 -0.34
C LYS A 495 24.32 42.28 -0.20
N LEU A 496 25.29 41.42 0.05
CA LEU A 496 26.69 41.83 0.30
C LEU A 496 27.39 42.37 -0.96
N PHE A 497 27.03 41.87 -2.15
CA PHE A 497 27.49 42.46 -3.42
C PHE A 497 26.91 43.87 -3.65
N ALA A 498 25.63 44.09 -3.33
CA ALA A 498 25.02 45.42 -3.43
C ALA A 498 25.66 46.44 -2.47
N GLU A 499 26.14 45.99 -1.31
CA GLU A 499 26.93 46.80 -0.38
C GLU A 499 28.39 47.04 -0.85
N GLY A 500 28.79 46.39 -1.94
CA GLY A 500 30.12 46.50 -2.56
C GLY A 500 31.24 45.83 -1.77
N LEU A 501 30.95 44.98 -0.79
CA LEU A 501 31.98 44.34 0.06
C LEU A 501 33.04 43.56 -0.73
N PHE A 502 32.74 43.18 -1.98
CA PHE A 502 33.64 42.46 -2.89
C PHE A 502 34.29 43.34 -3.97
N ASP A 503 34.16 44.67 -3.88
CA ASP A 503 34.74 45.60 -4.84
C ASP A 503 36.26 45.44 -4.93
N ALA A 504 36.80 45.42 -6.15
CA ALA A 504 38.25 45.27 -6.37
C ALA A 504 39.09 46.34 -5.65
N ALA A 505 38.54 47.55 -5.46
CA ALA A 505 39.19 48.65 -4.73
C ALA A 505 39.42 48.37 -3.23
N ARG A 506 38.68 47.42 -2.63
CA ARG A 506 38.84 47.03 -1.22
C ARG A 506 39.84 45.89 -1.03
N LYS A 507 40.24 45.21 -2.11
CA LYS A 507 41.20 44.11 -2.03
C LYS A 507 42.59 44.66 -1.72
N ARG A 508 43.19 44.16 -0.65
CA ARG A 508 44.56 44.48 -0.25
C ARG A 508 45.54 43.71 -1.14
N ALA A 509 46.66 44.33 -1.47
CA ALA A 509 47.71 43.67 -2.24
C ALA A 509 48.35 42.54 -1.42
N ILE A 510 48.48 41.37 -2.03
CA ILE A 510 49.18 40.24 -1.41
C ILE A 510 50.69 40.49 -1.58
N PRO A 511 51.49 40.48 -0.49
CA PRO A 511 52.94 40.64 -0.56
C PRO A 511 53.58 39.57 -1.48
N THR A 512 54.59 39.96 -2.23
CA THR A 512 55.34 39.02 -3.09
C THR A 512 56.20 38.04 -2.28
N LEU A 513 56.59 38.42 -1.07
CA LEU A 513 57.33 37.62 -0.10
C LEU A 513 56.75 37.85 1.29
N SER A 514 56.11 36.83 1.86
CA SER A 514 55.63 36.82 3.24
C SER A 514 56.69 36.20 4.14
N ARG A 515 56.99 36.85 5.27
CA ARG A 515 57.84 36.35 6.35
C ARG A 515 57.02 35.65 7.42
N ARG A 516 55.79 36.10 7.67
CA ARG A 516 54.88 35.55 8.69
C ARG A 516 53.48 35.32 8.15
N ILE A 517 53.00 34.08 8.23
CA ILE A 517 51.67 33.69 7.76
C ILE A 517 50.85 33.17 8.93
N LEU A 518 49.67 33.75 9.11
CA LEU A 518 48.67 33.23 10.06
C LEU A 518 47.76 32.24 9.34
N VAL A 519 47.59 31.03 9.89
CA VAL A 519 46.63 30.03 9.38
C VAL A 519 45.50 29.89 10.40
N ILE A 520 44.27 30.11 9.96
CA ILE A 520 43.05 29.86 10.74
C ILE A 520 42.41 28.59 10.18
N SER A 521 42.48 27.50 10.95
CA SER A 521 41.92 26.19 10.57
C SER A 521 41.79 25.26 11.78
N SER A 522 41.21 24.07 11.60
CA SER A 522 41.16 23.05 12.67
C SER A 522 42.53 22.43 12.92
N ALA A 523 42.90 22.23 14.19
CA ALA A 523 44.19 21.65 14.59
C ALA A 523 44.47 20.24 14.02
N ALA A 524 43.42 19.45 13.77
CA ALA A 524 43.52 18.05 13.32
C ALA A 524 43.09 17.83 11.86
N GLY A 525 42.86 18.89 11.07
CA GLY A 525 42.29 18.79 9.72
C GLY A 525 43.31 18.43 8.64
N ALA A 526 42.94 17.56 7.70
CA ALA A 526 43.77 17.22 6.53
C ALA A 526 44.16 18.47 5.69
N ALA A 527 43.26 19.44 5.59
CA ALA A 527 43.51 20.69 4.85
C ALA A 527 44.65 21.54 5.45
N LEU A 528 44.85 21.48 6.77
CA LEU A 528 45.99 22.12 7.43
C LEU A 528 47.30 21.44 7.01
N GLN A 529 47.32 20.11 6.95
CA GLN A 529 48.50 19.34 6.52
C GLN A 529 48.89 19.63 5.07
N ASP A 530 47.91 19.79 4.18
CA ASP A 530 48.13 20.15 2.78
C ASP A 530 48.76 21.55 2.64
N VAL A 531 48.29 22.51 3.44
CA VAL A 531 48.86 23.87 3.48
C VAL A 531 50.27 23.85 4.04
N LEU A 532 50.49 23.21 5.18
CA LEU A 532 51.80 23.13 5.82
C LEU A 532 52.84 22.44 4.91
N SER A 533 52.49 21.31 4.30
CA SER A 533 53.39 20.59 3.39
C SER A 533 53.75 21.42 2.14
N THR A 534 52.82 22.25 1.67
CA THR A 534 53.06 23.14 0.53
C THR A 534 53.93 24.34 0.90
N LEU A 535 53.68 24.98 2.04
CA LEU A 535 54.43 26.14 2.52
C LEU A 535 55.86 25.74 2.89
N ILE A 536 56.07 24.66 3.64
CA ILE A 536 57.41 24.18 4.02
C ILE A 536 58.26 23.88 2.77
N ARG A 537 57.66 23.28 1.74
CA ARG A 537 58.37 22.94 0.49
C ARG A 537 58.71 24.15 -0.37
N ARG A 538 57.85 25.18 -0.41
CA ARG A 538 58.00 26.33 -1.34
C ARG A 538 58.61 27.57 -0.70
N LEU A 539 58.43 27.75 0.61
CA LEU A 539 58.85 28.92 1.39
C LEU A 539 59.40 28.47 2.76
N PRO A 540 60.55 27.78 2.80
CA PRO A 540 61.08 27.17 4.04
C PRO A 540 61.49 28.19 5.12
N LEU A 541 61.61 29.48 4.78
CA LEU A 541 62.01 30.57 5.68
C LEU A 541 60.81 31.34 6.26
N VAL A 542 59.57 30.90 5.98
CA VAL A 542 58.35 31.57 6.47
C VAL A 542 57.97 31.06 7.87
N GLU A 543 57.65 31.97 8.78
CA GLU A 543 57.07 31.65 10.08
C GLU A 543 55.56 31.39 9.89
N ILE A 544 55.07 30.28 10.44
CA ILE A 544 53.66 29.88 10.31
C ILE A 544 53.05 29.80 11.71
N ASN A 545 52.02 30.59 11.96
CA ASN A 545 51.28 30.61 13.22
C ASN A 545 49.89 30.02 12.98
N LEU A 546 49.46 29.06 13.79
CA LEU A 546 48.14 28.45 13.71
C LEU A 546 47.21 29.00 14.78
N VAL A 547 46.03 29.46 14.39
CA VAL A 547 44.90 29.70 15.30
C VAL A 547 43.93 28.53 15.14
N PRO A 548 43.89 27.59 16.10
CA PRO A 548 43.01 26.44 16.03
C PRO A 548 41.57 26.87 16.32
N VAL A 549 40.68 26.70 15.34
CA VAL A 549 39.25 26.99 15.47
C VAL A 549 38.39 25.84 14.98
N ALA A 550 37.15 25.77 15.48
CA ALA A 550 36.11 24.98 14.85
C ALA A 550 35.84 25.51 13.44
N VAL A 551 35.85 24.61 12.47
CA VAL A 551 35.66 24.91 11.03
C VAL A 551 34.39 24.26 10.47
N GLN A 552 33.61 23.61 11.33
CA GLN A 552 32.28 23.04 11.06
C GLN A 552 31.50 22.92 12.37
N GLY A 553 30.18 22.85 12.31
CA GLY A 553 29.30 22.79 13.48
C GLY A 553 28.90 24.18 14.01
N GLU A 554 28.01 24.20 15.00
CA GLU A 554 27.33 25.43 15.46
C GLU A 554 28.28 26.52 15.99
N ALA A 555 29.39 26.14 16.62
CA ALA A 555 30.37 27.08 17.16
C ALA A 555 31.30 27.71 16.10
N ALA A 556 31.39 27.11 14.90
CA ALA A 556 32.43 27.45 13.93
C ALA A 556 32.35 28.90 13.43
N ALA A 557 31.15 29.39 13.10
CA ALA A 557 30.99 30.77 12.59
C ALA A 557 31.45 31.82 13.62
N ALA A 558 31.14 31.62 14.89
CA ALA A 558 31.52 32.52 15.97
C ALA A 558 33.04 32.49 16.22
N GLU A 559 33.64 31.30 16.27
CA GLU A 559 35.09 31.14 16.47
C GLU A 559 35.91 31.69 15.29
N LEU A 560 35.51 31.40 14.06
CA LEU A 560 36.15 31.95 12.85
C LEU A 560 36.07 33.48 12.86
N THR A 561 34.91 34.05 13.19
CA THR A 561 34.72 35.50 13.25
C THR A 561 35.57 36.14 14.34
N ALA A 562 35.64 35.53 15.52
CA ALA A 562 36.47 36.01 16.63
C ALA A 562 37.96 35.97 16.27
N ALA A 563 38.42 34.89 15.64
CA ALA A 563 39.81 34.76 15.20
C ALA A 563 40.19 35.83 14.17
N VAL A 564 39.32 36.12 13.20
CA VAL A 564 39.57 37.18 12.20
C VAL A 564 39.55 38.57 12.83
N ARG A 565 38.61 38.85 13.75
CA ARG A 565 38.52 40.13 14.46
C ARG A 565 39.68 40.38 15.42
N GLY A 566 40.30 39.32 15.93
CA GLY A 566 41.49 39.41 16.77
C GLY A 566 42.73 39.94 16.04
N ILE A 567 42.71 39.98 14.70
CA ILE A 567 43.79 40.51 13.88
C ILE A 567 43.68 42.03 13.81
N THR A 568 44.67 42.72 14.37
CA THR A 568 44.77 44.18 14.38
C THR A 568 45.95 44.65 13.54
N SER A 569 46.05 45.96 13.31
CA SER A 569 47.18 46.55 12.56
C SER A 569 48.55 46.33 13.22
N ASP A 570 48.56 46.04 14.53
CA ASP A 570 49.77 45.72 15.30
C ASP A 570 50.15 44.25 15.21
N SER A 571 49.32 43.42 14.56
CA SER A 571 49.63 42.01 14.35
C SER A 571 50.75 41.86 13.32
N GLU A 572 51.83 41.17 13.67
CA GLU A 572 53.02 41.03 12.83
C GLU A 572 52.86 39.99 11.68
N PHE A 573 51.67 39.86 11.10
CA PHE A 573 51.37 38.89 10.03
C PHE A 573 51.28 39.58 8.67
N ASP A 574 51.93 39.01 7.66
CA ASP A 574 51.92 39.55 6.30
C ASP A 574 50.67 39.10 5.52
N VAL A 575 50.18 37.88 5.79
CA VAL A 575 49.03 37.25 5.12
C VAL A 575 48.30 36.33 6.11
N VAL A 576 46.98 36.26 6.00
CA VAL A 576 46.14 35.28 6.72
C VAL A 576 45.53 34.27 5.76
N LEU A 577 45.64 32.99 6.07
CA LEU A 577 45.02 31.88 5.36
C LEU A 577 43.85 31.33 6.15
N LEU A 578 42.64 31.39 5.58
CA LEU A 578 41.43 30.81 6.15
C LEU A 578 41.11 29.51 5.41
N VAL A 579 41.30 28.35 6.06
CA VAL A 579 41.42 27.07 5.33
C VAL A 579 40.47 26.00 5.86
N ARG A 580 39.75 25.34 4.94
CA ARG A 580 38.94 24.15 5.20
C ARG A 580 38.90 23.21 3.99
N GLY A 581 38.88 21.90 4.25
CA GLY A 581 38.70 20.87 3.21
C GLY A 581 37.32 20.89 2.56
N GLY A 582 37.06 19.97 1.63
CA GLY A 582 35.74 19.80 1.02
C GLY A 582 34.67 19.29 2.01
N GLY A 583 33.41 19.48 1.67
CA GLY A 583 32.24 19.07 2.48
C GLY A 583 30.93 19.42 1.79
N SER A 584 29.80 19.02 2.38
CA SER A 584 28.46 19.46 1.93
C SER A 584 28.28 20.98 2.11
N MET A 585 27.18 21.56 1.59
CA MET A 585 26.87 22.97 1.84
C MET A 585 26.66 23.24 3.34
N SER A 586 26.05 22.29 4.06
CA SER A 586 25.86 22.35 5.51
C SER A 586 27.20 22.28 6.28
N ASP A 587 28.17 21.49 5.82
CA ASP A 587 29.51 21.42 6.44
C ASP A 587 30.31 22.71 6.27
N LEU A 588 30.10 23.44 5.17
CA LEU A 588 30.82 24.67 4.82
C LEU A 588 30.06 25.95 5.20
N TRP A 589 28.86 25.83 5.76
CA TRP A 589 27.95 26.95 5.98
C TRP A 589 28.53 28.05 6.88
N ALA A 590 29.37 27.67 7.85
CA ALA A 590 30.03 28.61 8.76
C ALA A 590 30.87 29.68 8.04
N PHE A 591 31.38 29.37 6.84
CA PHE A 591 32.14 30.31 6.01
C PHE A 591 31.26 31.31 5.24
N ASN A 592 29.95 31.08 5.21
CA ASN A 592 28.96 31.93 4.58
C ASN A 592 28.25 32.84 5.60
N ASP A 593 28.68 32.85 6.87
CA ASP A 593 28.13 33.72 7.89
C ASP A 593 28.42 35.22 7.59
N GLU A 594 27.40 36.06 7.71
CA GLU A 594 27.52 37.48 7.40
C GLU A 594 28.55 38.20 8.29
N ALA A 595 28.65 37.83 9.57
CA ALA A 595 29.58 38.47 10.51
C ALA A 595 31.04 38.13 10.17
N LEU A 596 31.30 36.92 9.68
CA LEU A 596 32.61 36.49 9.21
C LEU A 596 33.02 37.24 7.94
N VAL A 597 32.13 37.33 6.94
CA VAL A 597 32.42 38.06 5.69
C VAL A 597 32.76 39.52 5.97
N ARG A 598 32.00 40.17 6.87
CA ARG A 598 32.28 41.56 7.29
C ARG A 598 33.60 41.67 8.07
N ALA A 599 33.92 40.69 8.91
CA ALA A 599 35.20 40.66 9.63
C ALA A 599 36.39 40.53 8.65
N ILE A 600 36.27 39.69 7.62
CA ILE A 600 37.30 39.54 6.57
C ILE A 600 37.49 40.87 5.81
N ALA A 601 36.40 41.53 5.42
CA ALA A 601 36.47 42.82 4.74
C ALA A 601 37.18 43.90 5.59
N ALA A 602 36.94 43.90 6.90
CA ALA A 602 37.56 44.83 7.84
C ALA A 602 39.00 44.47 8.26
N CYS A 603 39.44 43.23 8.06
CA CYS A 603 40.74 42.73 8.53
C CYS A 603 41.91 43.52 7.95
N PRO A 604 42.81 44.14 8.74
CA PRO A 604 43.86 45.01 8.21
C PRO A 604 44.93 44.29 7.36
N VAL A 605 45.03 42.97 7.49
CA VAL A 605 45.96 42.09 6.79
C VAL A 605 45.25 41.41 5.60
N PRO A 606 45.91 41.17 4.45
CA PRO A 606 45.30 40.43 3.34
C PRO A 606 44.91 39.00 3.76
N VAL A 607 43.66 38.63 3.51
CA VAL A 607 43.08 37.32 3.83
C VAL A 607 42.90 36.51 2.54
N ILE A 608 43.36 35.25 2.54
CA ILE A 608 43.18 34.30 1.45
C ILE A 608 42.30 33.15 1.95
N SER A 609 41.18 32.92 1.27
CA SER A 609 40.26 31.81 1.57
C SER A 609 40.63 30.57 0.75
N GLY A 610 40.87 29.46 1.44
CA GLY A 610 41.11 28.13 0.88
C GLY A 610 40.03 27.15 1.35
N VAL A 611 38.78 27.42 0.97
CA VAL A 611 37.61 26.62 1.36
C VAL A 611 37.10 25.83 0.15
N GLY A 612 37.25 24.50 0.21
CA GLY A 612 36.74 23.57 -0.80
C GLY A 612 37.70 23.29 -1.96
N HIS A 613 38.23 22.07 -1.99
CA HIS A 613 38.81 21.45 -3.18
C HIS A 613 38.10 20.13 -3.46
N GLU A 614 37.61 19.91 -4.69
CA GLU A 614 37.38 18.56 -5.18
C GLU A 614 38.74 17.93 -5.52
N PRO A 615 39.06 16.71 -5.05
CA PRO A 615 40.29 16.03 -5.41
C PRO A 615 40.21 15.63 -6.88
N SER A 616 40.80 16.43 -7.76
CA SER A 616 40.90 16.13 -9.19
C SER A 616 42.34 15.79 -9.55
N ALA A 617 42.55 14.60 -10.10
CA ALA A 617 43.82 14.15 -10.66
C ALA A 617 44.14 14.92 -11.96
N ASN A 618 44.59 16.17 -11.87
CA ASN A 618 45.47 16.79 -12.88
C ASN A 618 45.99 18.17 -12.41
N CYS A 619 47.30 18.37 -12.56
CA CYS A 619 48.09 19.51 -12.10
C CYS A 619 47.71 20.88 -12.73
N ARG A 620 47.61 21.92 -11.90
CA ARG A 620 48.42 23.18 -11.85
C ARG A 620 47.79 24.14 -10.81
N PRO A 621 48.57 24.87 -9.99
CA PRO A 621 48.02 25.64 -8.87
C PRO A 621 47.43 26.96 -9.38
N ARG A 622 46.19 26.92 -9.84
CA ARG A 622 45.27 28.06 -9.83
C ARG A 622 44.30 27.78 -8.69
N TRP A 623 44.32 28.62 -7.65
CA TRP A 623 43.31 28.60 -6.61
C TRP A 623 41.95 28.83 -7.30
N SER A 624 41.21 27.74 -7.52
CA SER A 624 39.93 27.73 -8.23
C SER A 624 38.81 27.94 -7.24
N TYR A 625 37.87 28.81 -7.61
CA TYR A 625 36.67 29.16 -6.87
C TYR A 625 35.83 27.92 -6.48
N SER A 626 35.44 27.84 -5.21
CA SER A 626 34.39 26.94 -4.74
C SER A 626 33.02 27.53 -5.13
N LYS A 627 32.11 26.69 -5.66
CA LYS A 627 30.72 27.09 -5.96
C LYS A 627 29.89 27.40 -4.69
N ASN A 628 30.40 27.04 -3.51
CA ASN A 628 29.63 26.99 -2.27
C ASN A 628 30.11 27.96 -1.17
N SER A 629 31.02 28.89 -1.50
CA SER A 629 31.54 29.87 -0.53
C SER A 629 31.92 31.18 -1.19
N PHE A 630 31.91 32.28 -0.42
CA PHE A 630 32.33 33.60 -0.90
C PHE A 630 33.83 33.66 -1.21
N PRO A 631 34.24 34.37 -2.29
CA PRO A 631 35.65 34.64 -2.53
C PRO A 631 36.20 35.58 -1.45
N GLY A 632 37.39 35.25 -0.94
CA GLY A 632 38.24 36.17 -0.17
C GLY A 632 38.79 37.31 -1.02
#